data_AF-A0A1A7C369-F1
#
_entry.id   AF-A0A1A7C369-F1
#
_cell.length_a   1.000
_cell.length_b   1.000
_cell.length_c   1.000
_cell.angle_alpha   90.00
_cell.angle_beta   90.00
_cell.angle_gamma   90.00
#
_symmetry.space_group_name_H-M   'P 1'
#
loop_
_entity.id
_entity.type
_entity.pdbx_description
1 polymer ?
#
loop_
_entity_poly.entity_id
_entity_poly.type
_entity_poly.pdbx_seq_one_letter_code
_entity_poly.pdbx_strand_id
1 'polypeptide(L)'
;MPLDSTRAAALRARLEGAPVDHARFTGPPVDVTGWTPQELGVVWGALHRAAGFGHGDPERRALAMTLLEQVASLDLAPALEGEVFLDALAAAHVRDWDYAVGCLACLHGAPPAGSAPLALRILGESKHWREQHFAAWLLARLAGGDAPARFAQEMEKDHAQSPMPLSLQELMVLPQLAQASLLALAGSRYSGHWNRDSIGKPDPAEVLADDAPYIEFARTILESAARHIAAIHEGSVPYAADAAFSRHDSPVLARAARLASYRDEAWFGPVIATLLPLVCVAPGKANSAPSQSLAMALGHAVETIPTPESLLALRTALEQVRHAGIRKKLERNLKPAERALAERPDIAWRVGMPGPMGKRRQAMLARRLEAGYASDVWLPLAQWRALLGDADIDAVARALIWRGSDGVDGVAFMLDGQGAIDARGQPLALPEQGGIGLWHPLHGGAEERAAWQALVTRRRLRQPVRQTYREVYLPPDDGSEPFAGHWLSVRTLLGLARREGWRLDDEEGLSRQFGAWRVTLLLEGRIYPGAEGACTSGALVAQERVASRWQPVAPGQMAPVAYSEACRAVDLLVSASAFALVEEEACAQRQQRLAYLSSLETGPMVGMRRAVLAQVFAQQIGAGRMALEARHLMVGRHAIHLATGRVTLDGAAVAVDVPGPAKAGKLGAVPWLPHDEALLEKIAGLAGQLLKG
;
A
#
# COMPACT_ATOMS: atom_id res chain seq x y z
N MET A 1 31.14 9.48 -30.65
CA MET A 1 30.00 9.04 -31.47
C MET A 1 29.60 7.64 -31.04
N PRO A 2 28.43 7.43 -30.43
CA PRO A 2 27.73 6.17 -30.54
C PRO A 2 26.77 6.22 -31.73
N LEU A 3 26.58 5.06 -32.37
CA LEU A 3 25.82 4.90 -33.59
C LEU A 3 24.35 5.28 -33.39
N ASP A 4 23.85 6.19 -34.23
CA ASP A 4 22.42 6.25 -34.56
C ASP A 4 22.01 4.83 -34.98
N SER A 5 21.20 4.17 -34.17
CA SER A 5 20.68 2.86 -34.57
C SER A 5 19.84 3.08 -35.82
N THR A 6 20.10 2.29 -36.86
CA THR A 6 19.47 2.44 -38.18
C THR A 6 17.93 2.42 -38.08
N ARG A 7 17.37 1.74 -37.07
CA ARG A 7 15.92 1.72 -36.79
C ARG A 7 15.39 3.03 -36.21
N ALA A 8 16.10 3.66 -35.28
CA ALA A 8 15.68 4.93 -34.67
C ALA A 8 15.74 6.07 -35.69
N ALA A 9 16.82 6.16 -36.47
CA ALA A 9 16.95 7.14 -37.54
C ALA A 9 15.87 6.95 -38.63
N ALA A 10 15.57 5.71 -39.01
CA ALA A 10 14.51 5.41 -39.98
C ALA A 10 13.12 5.80 -39.46
N LEU A 11 12.82 5.54 -38.17
CA LEU A 11 11.56 5.98 -37.58
C LEU A 11 11.47 7.50 -37.50
N ARG A 12 12.54 8.18 -37.11
CA ARG A 12 12.59 9.64 -37.08
C ARG A 12 12.26 10.23 -38.45
N ALA A 13 12.87 9.73 -39.51
CA ALA A 13 12.58 10.18 -40.87
C ALA A 13 11.10 9.97 -41.27
N ARG A 14 10.47 8.87 -40.83
CA ARG A 14 9.03 8.63 -41.03
C ARG A 14 8.16 9.66 -40.28
N LEU A 15 8.54 9.99 -39.05
CA LEU A 15 7.83 10.97 -38.22
C LEU A 15 8.01 12.41 -38.72
N GLU A 16 9.11 12.72 -39.41
CA GLU A 16 9.43 14.08 -39.90
C GLU A 16 9.11 14.28 -41.40
N GLY A 17 8.62 13.25 -42.10
CA GLY A 17 8.36 13.28 -43.55
C GLY A 17 7.21 14.20 -44.00
N ALA A 18 6.93 14.25 -45.31
CA ALA A 18 5.80 15.01 -45.86
C ALA A 18 4.44 14.46 -45.37
N PRO A 19 3.38 15.28 -45.21
CA PRO A 19 2.06 14.83 -44.74
C PRO A 19 1.52 13.64 -45.54
N VAL A 20 0.92 12.68 -44.86
CA VAL A 20 0.33 11.50 -45.49
C VAL A 20 -1.18 11.45 -45.30
N ASP A 21 -1.90 10.95 -46.31
CA ASP A 21 -3.36 10.89 -46.35
C ASP A 21 -3.92 9.48 -46.04
N HIS A 22 -3.05 8.48 -45.84
CA HIS A 22 -3.45 7.09 -45.57
C HIS A 22 -2.40 6.32 -44.77
N ALA A 23 -2.85 5.48 -43.82
CA ALA A 23 -2.04 4.57 -43.00
C ALA A 23 -0.96 3.77 -43.76
N ARG A 24 -1.20 3.36 -45.01
CA ARG A 24 -0.22 2.59 -45.80
C ARG A 24 1.07 3.36 -46.09
N PHE A 25 1.03 4.68 -45.97
CA PHE A 25 2.16 5.58 -46.21
C PHE A 25 2.91 5.95 -44.91
N THR A 26 2.44 5.53 -43.74
CA THR A 26 3.17 5.72 -42.47
C THR A 26 4.25 4.65 -42.27
N GLY A 27 4.29 3.61 -43.12
CA GLY A 27 5.25 2.50 -43.05
C GLY A 27 4.73 1.30 -42.22
N PRO A 28 5.54 0.23 -42.06
CA PRO A 28 5.14 -0.93 -41.27
C PRO A 28 4.96 -0.59 -39.79
N PRO A 29 4.11 -1.32 -39.04
CA PRO A 29 3.99 -1.18 -37.59
C PRO A 29 5.35 -1.23 -36.91
N VAL A 30 5.51 -0.44 -35.86
CA VAL A 30 6.73 -0.38 -35.06
C VAL A 30 6.44 -0.89 -33.66
N ASP A 31 7.28 -1.82 -33.22
CA ASP A 31 7.31 -2.34 -31.88
C ASP A 31 8.53 -1.74 -31.16
N VAL A 32 8.28 -1.04 -30.04
CA VAL A 32 9.34 -0.44 -29.23
C VAL A 32 9.88 -1.37 -28.15
N THR A 33 9.40 -2.61 -28.09
CA THR A 33 9.91 -3.64 -27.17
C THR A 33 11.41 -3.85 -27.41
N GLY A 34 12.21 -3.73 -26.35
CA GLY A 34 13.67 -3.87 -26.41
C GLY A 34 14.40 -2.69 -27.06
N TRP A 35 13.78 -1.52 -27.16
CA TRP A 35 14.49 -0.28 -27.51
C TRP A 35 15.33 0.22 -26.34
N THR A 36 16.51 0.77 -26.65
CA THR A 36 17.36 1.39 -25.63
C THR A 36 16.93 2.84 -25.35
N PRO A 37 17.27 3.39 -24.18
CA PRO A 37 17.04 4.82 -23.88
C PRO A 37 17.62 5.76 -24.95
N GLN A 38 18.78 5.44 -25.51
CA GLN A 38 19.43 6.26 -26.54
C GLN A 38 18.64 6.25 -27.86
N GLU A 39 18.11 5.10 -28.26
CA GLU A 39 17.27 4.98 -29.46
C GLU A 39 15.95 5.75 -29.31
N LEU A 40 15.34 5.68 -28.13
CA LEU A 40 14.16 6.48 -27.81
C LEU A 40 14.47 7.97 -27.81
N GLY A 41 15.64 8.38 -27.31
CA GLY A 41 16.09 9.77 -27.34
C GLY A 41 16.10 10.35 -28.76
N VAL A 42 16.66 9.62 -29.73
CA VAL A 42 16.76 10.06 -31.14
C VAL A 42 15.41 10.41 -31.76
N VAL A 43 14.34 9.70 -31.39
CA VAL A 43 13.00 9.88 -31.95
C VAL A 43 12.08 10.76 -31.10
N TRP A 44 12.48 11.10 -29.87
CA TRP A 44 11.58 11.67 -28.85
C TRP A 44 10.93 12.99 -29.28
N GLY A 45 11.72 13.95 -29.76
CA GLY A 45 11.18 15.24 -30.21
C GLY A 45 10.28 15.09 -31.44
N ALA A 46 10.67 14.25 -32.41
CA ALA A 46 9.87 13.97 -33.60
C ALA A 46 8.52 13.32 -33.25
N LEU A 47 8.53 12.38 -32.30
CA LEU A 47 7.35 11.68 -31.81
C LEU A 47 6.34 12.67 -31.20
N HIS A 48 6.80 13.53 -30.30
CA HIS A 48 5.93 14.52 -29.65
C HIS A 48 5.44 15.61 -30.61
N ARG A 49 6.27 16.06 -31.57
CA ARG A 49 5.82 16.96 -32.66
C ARG A 49 4.71 16.32 -33.50
N ALA A 50 4.88 15.05 -33.88
CA ALA A 50 3.89 14.31 -34.66
C ALA A 50 2.58 14.08 -33.89
N ALA A 51 2.65 13.87 -32.57
CA ALA A 51 1.48 13.76 -31.71
C ALA A 51 0.78 15.13 -31.50
N GLY A 52 1.53 16.23 -31.53
CA GLY A 52 1.06 17.60 -31.24
C GLY A 52 0.36 18.33 -32.40
N PHE A 53 0.34 17.79 -33.62
CA PHE A 53 -0.26 18.48 -34.78
C PHE A 53 -1.78 18.23 -34.95
N GLY A 54 -2.50 19.33 -35.22
CA GLY A 54 -3.93 19.37 -35.50
C GLY A 54 -4.28 19.02 -36.95
N HIS A 55 -5.33 18.22 -37.10
CA HIS A 55 -6.21 17.99 -38.27
C HIS A 55 -5.64 17.72 -39.69
N GLY A 56 -4.33 17.89 -39.96
CA GLY A 56 -3.75 17.80 -41.32
C GLY A 56 -3.03 16.49 -41.68
N ASP A 57 -2.68 15.64 -40.70
CA ASP A 57 -2.06 14.32 -40.91
C ASP A 57 -2.51 13.36 -39.78
N PRO A 58 -3.75 12.83 -39.86
CA PRO A 58 -4.31 11.99 -38.80
C PRO A 58 -3.58 10.66 -38.64
N GLU A 59 -2.98 10.14 -39.71
CA GLU A 59 -2.35 8.83 -39.76
C GLU A 59 -1.01 8.82 -39.04
N ARG A 60 -0.19 9.87 -39.23
CA ARG A 60 1.05 10.00 -38.48
C ARG A 60 0.81 10.29 -37.00
N ARG A 61 -0.22 11.09 -36.69
CA ARG A 61 -0.64 11.31 -35.31
C ARG A 61 -1.03 10.00 -34.64
N ALA A 62 -1.81 9.16 -35.32
CA ALA A 62 -2.18 7.84 -34.82
C ALA A 62 -0.94 6.97 -34.55
N LEU A 63 0.00 6.90 -35.49
CA LEU A 63 1.28 6.19 -35.30
C LEU A 63 2.04 6.72 -34.06
N ALA A 64 2.20 8.03 -33.92
CA ALA A 64 2.91 8.63 -32.79
C ALA A 64 2.22 8.37 -31.46
N MET A 65 0.89 8.46 -31.41
CA MET A 65 0.09 8.14 -30.22
C MET A 65 0.24 6.67 -29.82
N THR A 66 0.11 5.74 -30.76
CA THR A 66 0.29 4.30 -30.50
C THR A 66 1.70 4.00 -29.97
N LEU A 67 2.73 4.67 -30.46
CA LEU A 67 4.09 4.50 -29.97
C LEU A 67 4.29 5.11 -28.58
N LEU A 68 3.71 6.28 -28.29
CA LEU A 68 3.72 6.86 -26.95
C LEU A 68 3.00 5.97 -25.94
N GLU A 69 1.90 5.31 -26.34
CA GLU A 69 1.17 4.33 -25.52
C GLU A 69 2.04 3.10 -25.23
N GLN A 70 2.76 2.56 -26.23
CA GLN A 70 3.71 1.46 -26.00
C GLN A 70 4.86 1.87 -25.07
N VAL A 71 5.42 3.07 -25.24
CA VAL A 71 6.47 3.59 -24.35
C VAL A 71 5.97 3.68 -22.92
N ALA A 72 4.75 4.18 -22.72
CA ALA A 72 4.14 4.31 -21.40
C ALA A 72 3.81 2.95 -20.76
N SER A 73 3.30 1.98 -21.52
CA SER A 73 2.98 0.64 -20.98
C SER A 73 4.22 -0.18 -20.63
N LEU A 74 5.34 0.07 -21.33
CA LEU A 74 6.63 -0.58 -21.08
C LEU A 74 7.52 0.19 -20.08
N ASP A 75 7.04 1.29 -19.50
CA ASP A 75 7.78 2.20 -18.61
C ASP A 75 9.17 2.61 -19.15
N LEU A 76 9.23 2.89 -20.46
CA LEU A 76 10.48 3.27 -21.13
C LEU A 76 10.73 4.78 -21.01
N ALA A 77 11.97 5.16 -20.77
CA ALA A 77 12.41 6.56 -20.71
C ALA A 77 13.53 6.84 -21.73
N PRO A 78 13.50 7.98 -22.45
CA PRO A 78 14.58 8.36 -23.35
C PRO A 78 15.83 8.81 -22.57
N ALA A 79 17.01 8.63 -23.16
CA ALA A 79 18.23 9.32 -22.75
C ALA A 79 18.38 10.58 -23.60
N LEU A 80 18.35 11.76 -22.98
CA LEU A 80 18.44 13.05 -23.68
C LEU A 80 19.77 13.73 -23.36
N GLU A 81 20.57 14.02 -24.38
CA GLU A 81 21.90 14.64 -24.26
C GLU A 81 22.16 15.58 -25.43
N GLY A 82 22.82 16.73 -25.19
CA GLY A 82 23.23 17.66 -26.24
C GLY A 82 22.10 18.05 -27.21
N GLU A 83 22.33 17.89 -28.51
CA GLU A 83 21.35 18.21 -29.56
C GLU A 83 20.05 17.39 -29.45
N VAL A 84 20.11 16.16 -28.94
CA VAL A 84 18.92 15.32 -28.75
C VAL A 84 17.99 15.94 -27.70
N PHE A 85 18.56 16.49 -26.63
CA PHE A 85 17.80 17.23 -25.64
C PHE A 85 17.21 18.52 -26.21
N LEU A 86 17.97 19.26 -27.04
CA LEU A 86 17.47 20.48 -27.68
C LEU A 86 16.30 20.18 -28.64
N ASP A 87 16.40 19.10 -29.42
CA ASP A 87 15.34 18.65 -30.32
C ASP A 87 14.06 18.25 -29.56
N ALA A 88 14.21 17.51 -28.46
CA ALA A 88 13.11 17.15 -27.57
C ALA A 88 12.46 18.41 -26.96
N LEU A 89 13.25 19.30 -26.36
CA LEU A 89 12.74 20.52 -25.76
C LEU A 89 12.09 21.46 -26.80
N ALA A 90 12.57 21.48 -28.04
CA ALA A 90 11.97 22.24 -29.13
C ALA A 90 10.57 21.75 -29.52
N ALA A 91 10.25 20.47 -29.28
CA ALA A 91 8.92 19.90 -29.53
C ALA A 91 7.85 20.47 -28.58
N ALA A 92 8.23 20.98 -27.41
CA ALA A 92 7.31 21.54 -26.43
C ALA A 92 6.56 22.75 -26.99
N HIS A 93 5.25 22.83 -26.78
CA HIS A 93 4.48 24.03 -27.09
C HIS A 93 4.65 25.12 -26.02
N VAL A 94 4.18 26.33 -26.33
CA VAL A 94 4.07 27.39 -25.31
C VAL A 94 3.16 26.89 -24.19
N ARG A 95 3.63 26.97 -22.93
CA ARG A 95 2.98 26.45 -21.72
C ARG A 95 2.87 24.92 -21.62
N ASP A 96 3.60 24.18 -22.44
CA ASP A 96 3.72 22.73 -22.31
C ASP A 96 4.77 22.34 -21.24
N TRP A 97 4.50 22.77 -20.01
CA TRP A 97 5.47 22.69 -18.91
C TRP A 97 5.67 21.27 -18.41
N ASP A 98 4.61 20.46 -18.36
CA ASP A 98 4.70 19.05 -17.96
C ASP A 98 5.65 18.29 -18.88
N TYR A 99 5.54 18.47 -20.20
CA TYR A 99 6.43 17.86 -21.18
C TYR A 99 7.87 18.36 -21.06
N ALA A 100 8.06 19.67 -20.89
CA ALA A 100 9.39 20.25 -20.74
C ALA A 100 10.10 19.78 -19.45
N VAL A 101 9.37 19.63 -18.34
CA VAL A 101 9.88 19.01 -17.11
C VAL A 101 10.20 17.54 -17.33
N GLY A 102 9.37 16.80 -18.08
CA GLY A 102 9.67 15.43 -18.48
C GLY A 102 10.97 15.30 -19.28
N CYS A 103 11.23 16.24 -20.20
CA CYS A 103 12.50 16.31 -20.92
C CYS A 103 13.68 16.58 -19.96
N LEU A 104 13.52 17.50 -19.01
CA LEU A 104 14.54 17.78 -17.98
C LEU A 104 14.79 16.59 -17.05
N ALA A 105 13.78 15.77 -16.78
CA ALA A 105 13.93 14.56 -16.00
C ALA A 105 14.72 13.46 -16.73
N CYS A 106 14.73 13.50 -18.07
CA CYS A 106 15.45 12.56 -18.94
C CYS A 106 16.81 13.10 -19.42
N LEU A 107 17.18 14.33 -19.03
CA LEU A 107 18.45 14.95 -19.40
C LEU A 107 19.61 14.31 -18.64
N HIS A 108 20.61 13.83 -19.37
CA HIS A 108 21.90 13.47 -18.77
C HIS A 108 22.92 14.60 -18.97
N GLY A 109 23.62 14.95 -17.89
CA GLY A 109 24.60 16.03 -17.90
C GLY A 109 23.98 17.42 -17.78
N ALA A 110 24.78 18.45 -18.07
CA ALA A 110 24.35 19.84 -17.99
C ALA A 110 23.49 20.24 -19.22
N PRO A 111 22.51 21.15 -19.06
CA PRO A 111 21.77 21.67 -20.19
C PRO A 111 22.69 22.33 -21.24
N PRO A 112 22.59 21.97 -22.52
CA PRO A 112 23.47 22.46 -23.58
C PRO A 112 23.23 23.94 -23.93
N ALA A 113 24.23 24.56 -24.57
CA ALA A 113 24.12 25.91 -25.12
C ALA A 113 23.00 25.96 -26.17
N GLY A 114 21.87 26.61 -25.85
CA GLY A 114 20.66 26.63 -26.68
C GLY A 114 19.37 26.34 -25.91
N SER A 115 19.46 25.80 -24.68
CA SER A 115 18.26 25.52 -23.87
C SER A 115 17.55 26.79 -23.41
N ALA A 116 18.29 27.88 -23.17
CA ALA A 116 17.75 29.14 -22.67
C ALA A 116 16.63 29.76 -23.53
N PRO A 117 16.82 30.01 -24.85
CA PRO A 117 15.76 30.56 -25.70
C PRO A 117 14.54 29.62 -25.85
N LEU A 118 14.76 28.30 -25.83
CA LEU A 118 13.67 27.32 -25.86
C LEU A 118 12.85 27.38 -24.57
N ALA A 119 13.51 27.41 -23.41
CA ALA A 119 12.87 27.54 -22.11
C ALA A 119 12.04 28.83 -22.01
N LEU A 120 12.57 29.95 -22.51
CA LEU A 120 11.86 31.23 -22.54
C LEU A 120 10.61 31.19 -23.42
N ARG A 121 10.69 30.55 -24.60
CA ARG A 121 9.54 30.32 -25.48
C ARG A 121 8.46 29.47 -24.80
N ILE A 122 8.87 28.40 -24.13
CA ILE A 122 7.96 27.47 -23.44
C ILE A 122 7.30 28.14 -22.22
N LEU A 123 8.03 28.96 -21.46
CA LEU A 123 7.48 29.74 -20.35
C LEU A 123 6.30 30.63 -20.77
N GLY A 124 6.38 31.25 -21.94
CA GLY A 124 5.36 32.16 -22.42
C GLY A 124 5.15 33.37 -21.50
N GLU A 125 3.92 33.88 -21.48
CA GLU A 125 3.57 35.10 -20.73
C GLU A 125 3.58 34.90 -19.20
N SER A 126 4.19 35.85 -18.48
CA SER A 126 4.42 35.78 -17.03
C SER A 126 3.16 35.69 -16.17
N LYS A 127 2.02 36.17 -16.67
CA LYS A 127 0.74 36.13 -15.95
C LYS A 127 0.29 34.72 -15.56
N HIS A 128 0.75 33.68 -16.29
CA HIS A 128 0.39 32.29 -16.05
C HIS A 128 1.37 31.55 -15.13
N TRP A 129 2.57 32.09 -14.87
CA TRP A 129 3.66 31.37 -14.20
C TRP A 129 3.30 30.83 -12.80
N ARG A 130 2.30 31.42 -12.16
CA ARG A 130 1.78 31.01 -10.85
C ARG A 130 0.99 29.68 -10.89
N GLU A 131 0.43 29.31 -12.05
CA GLU A 131 -0.43 28.12 -12.20
C GLU A 131 0.31 26.81 -11.87
N GLN A 132 1.59 26.72 -12.26
CA GLN A 132 2.48 25.61 -11.92
C GLN A 132 3.87 26.17 -11.56
N HIS A 133 3.91 26.91 -10.46
CA HIS A 133 5.06 27.71 -10.08
C HIS A 133 6.38 26.93 -9.95
N PHE A 134 6.38 25.63 -9.61
CA PHE A 134 7.61 24.83 -9.60
C PHE A 134 8.16 24.56 -11.01
N ALA A 135 7.29 24.22 -11.97
CA ALA A 135 7.68 24.02 -13.36
C ALA A 135 8.14 25.34 -14.01
N ALA A 136 7.39 26.43 -13.75
CA ALA A 136 7.77 27.77 -14.20
C ALA A 136 9.09 28.22 -13.57
N TRP A 137 9.35 27.92 -12.29
CA TRP A 137 10.63 28.23 -11.64
C TRP A 137 11.80 27.50 -12.31
N LEU A 138 11.65 26.19 -12.58
CA LEU A 138 12.70 25.41 -13.27
C LEU A 138 12.98 25.95 -14.67
N LEU A 139 11.93 26.26 -15.43
CA LEU A 139 12.09 26.81 -16.77
C LEU A 139 12.65 28.24 -16.75
N ALA A 140 12.30 29.07 -15.77
CA ALA A 140 12.87 30.40 -15.59
C ALA A 140 14.37 30.33 -15.25
N ARG A 141 14.76 29.36 -14.41
CA ARG A 141 16.16 29.06 -14.12
C ARG A 141 16.92 28.60 -15.37
N LEU A 142 16.32 27.74 -16.18
CA LEU A 142 16.89 27.26 -17.44
C LEU A 142 17.02 28.38 -18.49
N ALA A 143 16.03 29.28 -18.56
CA ALA A 143 16.04 30.44 -19.43
C ALA A 143 17.14 31.45 -19.06
N GLY A 144 17.44 31.59 -17.77
CA GLY A 144 18.40 32.58 -17.27
C GLY A 144 17.93 34.02 -17.54
N GLY A 145 18.89 34.95 -17.65
CA GLY A 145 18.58 36.36 -17.89
C GLY A 145 17.73 36.98 -16.77
N ASP A 146 16.70 37.73 -17.15
CA ASP A 146 15.74 38.37 -16.23
C ASP A 146 14.59 37.44 -15.81
N ALA A 147 14.45 36.27 -16.42
CA ALA A 147 13.31 35.36 -16.17
C ALA A 147 13.19 34.93 -14.69
N PRO A 148 14.26 34.54 -13.97
CA PRO A 148 14.17 34.24 -12.54
C PRO A 148 13.69 35.43 -11.70
N ALA A 149 14.16 36.64 -12.00
CA ALA A 149 13.77 37.85 -11.28
C ALA A 149 12.30 38.21 -11.55
N ARG A 150 11.85 38.09 -12.80
CA ARG A 150 10.44 38.26 -13.16
C ARG A 150 9.54 37.23 -12.49
N PHE A 151 10.00 35.99 -12.37
CA PHE A 151 9.26 34.95 -11.67
C PHE A 151 9.09 35.28 -10.20
N ALA A 152 10.16 35.71 -9.53
CA ALA A 152 10.09 36.16 -8.14
C ALA A 152 9.09 37.31 -7.96
N GLN A 153 9.11 38.31 -8.84
CA GLN A 153 8.15 39.42 -8.82
C GLN A 153 6.70 38.97 -9.02
N GLU A 154 6.43 38.02 -9.92
CA GLU A 154 5.08 37.48 -10.10
C GLU A 154 4.59 36.71 -8.86
N MET A 155 5.47 35.98 -8.17
CA MET A 155 5.13 35.30 -6.91
C MET A 155 4.93 36.28 -5.76
N GLU A 156 5.71 37.36 -5.66
CA GLU A 156 5.56 38.36 -4.60
C GLU A 156 4.21 39.10 -4.64
N LYS A 157 3.70 39.39 -5.85
CA LYS A 157 2.44 40.15 -6.04
C LYS A 157 1.24 39.58 -5.29
N ASP A 158 1.14 38.25 -5.19
CA ASP A 158 -0.01 37.58 -4.57
C ASP A 158 0.27 37.09 -3.15
N HIS A 159 1.53 36.75 -2.85
CA HIS A 159 1.87 36.01 -1.65
C HIS A 159 2.41 36.89 -0.52
N ALA A 160 2.89 38.11 -0.82
CA ALA A 160 3.51 39.00 0.17
C ALA A 160 2.54 39.53 1.24
N GLN A 161 1.23 39.52 0.97
CA GLN A 161 0.21 40.00 1.91
C GLN A 161 -0.29 38.92 2.89
N SER A 162 0.19 37.67 2.75
CA SER A 162 -0.21 36.57 3.63
C SER A 162 0.45 36.73 5.01
N PRO A 163 -0.26 36.47 6.13
CA PRO A 163 0.30 36.56 7.47
C PRO A 163 1.55 35.70 7.70
N MET A 164 1.65 34.60 6.95
CA MET A 164 2.84 33.75 6.88
C MET A 164 3.08 33.38 5.40
N PRO A 165 3.97 34.08 4.67
CA PRO A 165 4.21 33.85 3.24
C PRO A 165 5.07 32.59 3.00
N LEU A 166 4.58 31.43 3.43
CA LEU A 166 5.31 30.15 3.42
C LEU A 166 5.68 29.70 2.01
N SER A 167 4.80 29.97 1.06
CA SER A 167 5.04 29.76 -0.37
C SER A 167 6.26 30.53 -0.88
N LEU A 168 6.48 31.78 -0.44
CA LEU A 168 7.71 32.52 -0.78
C LEU A 168 8.94 31.95 -0.07
N GLN A 169 8.80 31.54 1.18
CA GLN A 169 9.89 30.89 1.93
C GLN A 169 10.32 29.57 1.27
N GLU A 170 9.37 28.79 0.75
CA GLU A 170 9.67 27.54 0.04
C GLU A 170 10.49 27.79 -1.24
N LEU A 171 10.17 28.85 -1.99
CA LEU A 171 10.93 29.23 -3.19
C LEU A 171 12.41 29.53 -2.87
N MET A 172 12.72 30.02 -1.68
CA MET A 172 14.09 30.29 -1.24
C MET A 172 14.91 29.01 -0.98
N VAL A 173 14.24 27.89 -0.73
CA VAL A 173 14.89 26.59 -0.47
C VAL A 173 15.15 25.84 -1.78
N LEU A 174 14.37 26.07 -2.84
CA LEU A 174 14.51 25.38 -4.12
C LEU A 174 15.95 25.32 -4.68
N PRO A 175 16.77 26.39 -4.67
CA PRO A 175 18.15 26.32 -5.17
C PRO A 175 19.06 25.34 -4.42
N GLN A 176 18.68 24.92 -3.21
CA GLN A 176 19.46 24.04 -2.34
C GLN A 176 19.04 22.58 -2.48
N LEU A 177 17.89 22.32 -3.11
CA LEU A 177 17.33 20.98 -3.25
C LEU A 177 18.09 20.14 -4.27
N ALA A 178 18.08 18.83 -4.05
CA ALA A 178 18.54 17.86 -5.03
C ALA A 178 17.67 17.93 -6.30
N GLN A 179 18.26 17.57 -7.45
CA GLN A 179 17.56 17.57 -8.74
C GLN A 179 16.29 16.70 -8.70
N ALA A 180 16.34 15.55 -8.03
CA ALA A 180 15.19 14.65 -7.88
C ALA A 180 14.00 15.34 -7.17
N SER A 181 14.26 16.09 -6.11
CA SER A 181 13.24 16.87 -5.37
C SER A 181 12.64 17.98 -6.21
N LEU A 182 13.47 18.71 -6.96
CA LEU A 182 13.01 19.75 -7.88
C LEU A 182 12.09 19.17 -8.97
N LEU A 183 12.48 18.04 -9.56
CA LEU A 183 11.68 17.35 -10.56
C LEU A 183 10.40 16.75 -9.97
N ALA A 184 10.43 16.22 -8.74
CA ALA A 184 9.24 15.72 -8.06
C ALA A 184 8.21 16.84 -7.81
N LEU A 185 8.66 18.02 -7.38
CA LEU A 185 7.81 19.19 -7.20
C LEU A 185 7.23 19.70 -8.54
N ALA A 186 8.08 19.83 -9.56
CA ALA A 186 7.70 20.40 -10.84
C ALA A 186 6.86 19.46 -11.73
N GLY A 187 7.16 18.15 -11.69
CA GLY A 187 6.46 17.13 -12.48
C GLY A 187 5.16 16.64 -11.83
N SER A 188 4.87 17.05 -10.60
CA SER A 188 3.64 16.66 -9.90
C SER A 188 2.55 17.71 -10.05
N ARG A 189 1.46 17.34 -10.71
CA ARG A 189 0.19 18.08 -10.70
C ARG A 189 -0.44 18.18 -9.31
N TYR A 190 0.05 17.39 -8.35
CA TYR A 190 -0.43 17.32 -6.96
C TYR A 190 0.51 18.02 -5.98
N SER A 191 1.53 18.74 -6.46
CA SER A 191 2.42 19.54 -5.63
C SER A 191 1.63 20.55 -4.78
N GLY A 192 0.54 21.12 -5.30
CA GLY A 192 -0.34 22.05 -4.58
C GLY A 192 -1.53 21.42 -3.84
N HIS A 193 -1.98 20.22 -4.17
CA HIS A 193 -3.11 19.58 -3.47
C HIS A 193 -2.99 18.06 -3.54
N TRP A 194 -3.03 17.43 -2.36
CA TRP A 194 -2.92 15.98 -2.21
C TRP A 194 -4.06 15.45 -1.34
N ASN A 195 -4.79 14.46 -1.85
CA ASN A 195 -5.91 13.86 -1.14
C ASN A 195 -6.08 12.37 -1.48
N ARG A 196 -7.18 11.76 -1.02
CA ARG A 196 -7.50 10.36 -1.30
C ARG A 196 -7.55 9.98 -2.78
N ASP A 197 -7.94 10.91 -3.65
CA ASP A 197 -8.07 10.67 -5.10
C ASP A 197 -6.69 10.68 -5.77
N SER A 198 -5.66 11.14 -5.05
CA SER A 198 -4.26 11.12 -5.48
C SER A 198 -3.54 9.81 -5.11
N ILE A 199 -4.17 8.93 -4.31
CA ILE A 199 -3.56 7.67 -3.88
C ILE A 199 -3.23 6.80 -5.10
N GLY A 200 -1.98 6.36 -5.21
CA GLY A 200 -1.47 5.60 -6.36
C GLY A 200 -0.72 6.47 -7.37
N LYS A 201 -0.76 7.79 -7.24
CA LYS A 201 0.15 8.70 -7.93
C LYS A 201 1.43 8.92 -7.09
N PRO A 202 2.54 9.41 -7.67
CA PRO A 202 3.72 9.80 -6.90
C PRO A 202 3.45 11.05 -6.05
N ASP A 203 3.65 10.95 -4.73
CA ASP A 203 3.60 12.10 -3.81
C ASP A 203 4.98 12.77 -3.78
N PRO A 204 5.11 14.06 -4.12
CA PRO A 204 6.40 14.74 -4.03
C PRO A 204 6.97 14.73 -2.62
N ALA A 205 6.11 14.70 -1.57
CA ALA A 205 6.57 14.63 -0.18
C ALA A 205 7.41 13.40 0.13
N GLU A 206 7.24 12.31 -0.62
CA GLU A 206 8.03 11.09 -0.47
C GLU A 206 9.46 11.29 -0.96
N VAL A 207 9.67 11.94 -2.12
CA VAL A 207 11.03 12.23 -2.63
C VAL A 207 11.71 13.28 -1.76
N LEU A 208 10.96 14.30 -1.33
CA LEU A 208 11.46 15.36 -0.46
C LEU A 208 11.86 14.85 0.93
N ALA A 209 11.35 13.67 1.34
CA ALA A 209 11.70 13.04 2.60
C ALA A 209 13.17 12.57 2.66
N ASP A 210 13.88 12.53 1.53
CA ASP A 210 15.30 12.17 1.46
C ASP A 210 16.21 13.40 1.25
N ASP A 211 15.66 14.62 1.25
CA ASP A 211 16.37 15.86 0.95
C ASP A 211 16.52 16.74 2.21
N ALA A 212 17.72 16.72 2.81
CA ALA A 212 18.01 17.37 4.09
C ALA A 212 17.59 18.86 4.17
N PRO A 213 17.92 19.72 3.20
CA PRO A 213 17.41 21.09 3.14
C PRO A 213 15.88 21.20 3.25
N TYR A 214 15.12 20.32 2.59
CA TYR A 214 13.66 20.38 2.64
C TYR A 214 13.11 19.85 3.98
N ILE A 215 13.76 18.86 4.59
CA ILE A 215 13.41 18.35 5.93
C ILE A 215 13.55 19.47 6.97
N GLU A 216 14.66 20.21 6.95
CA GLU A 216 14.90 21.35 7.85
C GLU A 216 13.87 22.47 7.65
N PHE A 217 13.58 22.79 6.38
CA PHE A 217 12.52 23.73 6.01
C PHE A 217 11.15 23.29 6.55
N ALA A 218 10.77 22.04 6.30
CA ALA A 218 9.49 21.45 6.73
C ALA A 218 9.30 21.55 8.25
N ARG A 219 10.35 21.19 9.02
CA ARG A 219 10.36 21.34 10.47
C ARG A 219 10.13 22.79 10.89
N THR A 220 10.91 23.71 10.33
CA THR A 220 10.88 25.14 10.69
C THR A 220 9.50 25.75 10.46
N ILE A 221 8.87 25.48 9.32
CA ILE A 221 7.57 26.07 9.00
C ILE A 221 6.42 25.46 9.82
N LEU A 222 6.48 24.17 10.13
CA LEU A 222 5.46 23.50 10.94
C LEU A 222 5.53 23.94 12.40
N GLU A 223 6.73 24.01 12.98
CA GLU A 223 6.95 24.56 14.33
C GLU A 223 6.52 26.04 14.41
N SER A 224 6.79 26.83 13.37
CA SER A 224 6.36 28.24 13.31
C SER A 224 4.84 28.37 13.17
N ALA A 225 4.19 27.54 12.36
CA ALA A 225 2.73 27.51 12.25
C ALA A 225 2.05 27.11 13.56
N ALA A 226 2.61 26.12 14.28
CA ALA A 226 2.10 25.71 15.60
C ALA A 226 2.26 26.82 16.65
N ARG A 227 3.39 27.54 16.66
CA ARG A 227 3.57 28.72 17.53
C ARG A 227 2.60 29.85 17.17
N HIS A 228 2.39 30.12 15.88
CA HIS A 228 1.48 31.17 15.43
C HIS A 228 0.03 30.89 15.85
N ILE A 229 -0.46 29.64 15.67
CA ILE A 229 -1.82 29.29 16.08
C ILE A 229 -1.99 29.30 17.60
N ALA A 230 -0.97 28.87 18.36
CA ALA A 230 -0.98 28.96 19.81
C ALA A 230 -1.06 30.42 20.28
N ALA A 231 -0.29 31.32 19.67
CA ALA A 231 -0.31 32.75 19.96
C ALA A 231 -1.69 33.40 19.69
N ILE A 232 -2.40 32.97 18.65
CA ILE A 232 -3.79 33.39 18.40
C ILE A 232 -4.71 32.95 19.54
N HIS A 233 -4.51 31.72 20.06
CA HIS A 233 -5.34 31.18 21.13
C HIS A 233 -5.04 31.77 22.51
N GLU A 234 -3.78 32.11 22.76
CA GLU A 234 -3.34 32.84 23.95
C GLU A 234 -3.74 34.33 23.93
N GLY A 235 -4.16 34.84 22.77
CA GLY A 235 -4.57 36.23 22.58
C GLY A 235 -3.42 37.20 22.33
N SER A 236 -2.19 36.72 22.14
CA SER A 236 -1.03 37.53 21.78
C SER A 236 -1.01 37.93 20.30
N VAL A 237 -1.70 37.17 19.44
CA VAL A 237 -2.02 37.54 18.05
C VAL A 237 -3.53 37.71 17.90
N PRO A 238 -4.03 38.80 17.28
CA PRO A 238 -5.46 38.98 17.10
C PRO A 238 -6.11 37.86 16.28
N TYR A 239 -7.23 37.33 16.78
CA TYR A 239 -8.03 36.36 16.03
C TYR A 239 -8.81 37.04 14.91
N ALA A 240 -8.65 36.52 13.68
CA ALA A 240 -9.53 36.79 12.55
C ALA A 240 -9.99 35.46 11.94
N ALA A 241 -11.29 35.37 11.62
CA ALA A 241 -11.87 34.16 11.08
C ALA A 241 -11.35 33.87 9.66
N ASP A 242 -10.90 32.64 9.43
CA ASP A 242 -10.35 32.14 8.16
C ASP A 242 -9.20 33.00 7.59
N ALA A 243 -8.38 33.57 8.47
CA ALA A 243 -7.32 34.50 8.09
C ALA A 243 -5.93 34.11 8.61
N ALA A 244 -5.78 33.09 9.47
CA ALA A 244 -4.49 32.72 10.05
C ALA A 244 -3.50 32.16 9.02
N PHE A 245 -4.01 31.50 7.97
CA PHE A 245 -3.19 30.96 6.88
C PHE A 245 -3.91 31.12 5.56
N SER A 246 -3.17 31.51 4.52
CA SER A 246 -3.70 31.67 3.17
C SER A 246 -4.01 30.30 2.53
N ARG A 247 -4.82 30.33 1.47
CA ARG A 247 -5.08 29.14 0.63
C ARG A 247 -3.85 28.68 -0.12
N HIS A 248 -2.87 29.56 -0.33
CA HIS A 248 -1.61 29.25 -1.02
C HIS A 248 -0.59 28.58 -0.09
N ASP A 249 -0.61 28.89 1.20
CA ASP A 249 0.35 28.36 2.18
C ASP A 249 -0.09 27.04 2.81
N SER A 250 -1.40 26.78 2.84
CA SER A 250 -1.97 25.54 3.37
C SER A 250 -1.43 24.27 2.69
N PRO A 251 -1.28 24.22 1.35
CA PRO A 251 -0.56 23.16 0.66
C PRO A 251 0.87 22.91 1.14
N VAL A 252 1.62 23.97 1.45
CA VAL A 252 3.03 23.88 1.88
C VAL A 252 3.12 23.18 3.23
N LEU A 253 2.29 23.60 4.18
CA LEU A 253 2.20 22.96 5.50
C LEU A 253 1.71 21.51 5.40
N ALA A 254 0.73 21.24 4.53
CA ALA A 254 0.23 19.88 4.35
C ALA A 254 1.27 18.95 3.71
N ARG A 255 2.10 19.44 2.79
CA ARG A 255 3.22 18.68 2.19
C ARG A 255 4.32 18.43 3.22
N ALA A 256 4.70 19.44 3.99
CA ALA A 256 5.62 19.29 5.12
C ALA A 256 5.12 18.28 6.16
N ALA A 257 3.82 18.28 6.47
CA ALA A 257 3.21 17.32 7.38
C ALA A 257 3.26 15.89 6.82
N ARG A 258 2.98 15.68 5.52
CA ARG A 258 3.12 14.35 4.89
C ARG A 258 4.56 13.87 4.91
N LEU A 259 5.53 14.74 4.60
CA LEU A 259 6.95 14.42 4.71
C LEU A 259 7.32 13.97 6.13
N ALA A 260 6.93 14.75 7.14
CA ALA A 260 7.19 14.41 8.53
C ALA A 260 6.53 13.07 8.91
N SER A 261 5.33 12.79 8.40
CA SER A 261 4.67 11.52 8.57
C SER A 261 5.34 10.35 7.85
N TYR A 262 5.85 10.51 6.63
CA TYR A 262 6.59 9.46 5.90
C TYR A 262 7.82 9.04 6.69
N ARG A 263 8.56 10.03 7.19
CA ARG A 263 9.78 9.84 7.99
C ARG A 263 9.52 9.50 9.45
N ASP A 264 8.26 9.59 9.90
CA ASP A 264 7.87 9.35 11.29
C ASP A 264 8.70 10.19 12.30
N GLU A 265 8.90 11.47 11.96
CA GLU A 265 9.77 12.37 12.71
C GLU A 265 9.28 12.60 14.15
N ALA A 266 10.17 12.41 15.13
CA ALA A 266 9.82 12.51 16.56
C ALA A 266 9.30 13.90 16.97
N TRP A 267 9.77 14.97 16.31
CA TRP A 267 9.33 16.35 16.59
C TRP A 267 7.93 16.66 16.04
N PHE A 268 7.39 15.85 15.13
CA PHE A 268 6.11 16.13 14.49
C PHE A 268 4.92 15.94 15.43
N GLY A 269 4.98 14.95 16.32
CA GLY A 269 3.91 14.61 17.26
C GLY A 269 3.42 15.80 18.09
N PRO A 270 4.29 16.50 18.84
CA PRO A 270 3.94 17.71 19.57
C PRO A 270 3.38 18.81 18.67
N VAL A 271 3.95 18.99 17.47
CA VAL A 271 3.54 20.02 16.53
C VAL A 271 2.13 19.79 15.99
N ILE A 272 1.80 18.57 15.54
CA ILE A 272 0.47 18.27 14.99
C ILE A 272 -0.61 18.25 16.08
N ALA A 273 -0.25 17.85 17.31
CA ALA A 273 -1.13 17.88 18.48
C ALA A 273 -1.58 19.30 18.84
N THR A 274 -0.74 20.31 18.59
CA THR A 274 -1.12 21.73 18.72
C THR A 274 -1.82 22.24 17.47
N LEU A 275 -1.23 22.03 16.28
CA LEU A 275 -1.63 22.70 15.06
C LEU A 275 -3.03 22.29 14.58
N LEU A 276 -3.32 20.98 14.50
CA LEU A 276 -4.57 20.49 13.90
C LEU A 276 -5.81 20.82 14.77
N PRO A 277 -5.82 20.60 16.10
CA PRO A 277 -6.96 21.00 16.92
C PRO A 277 -7.21 22.51 16.91
N LEU A 278 -6.17 23.32 17.11
CA LEU A 278 -6.32 24.77 17.27
C LEU A 278 -6.67 25.48 15.96
N VAL A 279 -6.27 24.97 14.80
CA VAL A 279 -6.69 25.55 13.52
C VAL A 279 -8.16 25.29 13.20
N CYS A 280 -8.79 24.32 13.86
CA CYS A 280 -10.19 23.92 13.63
C CYS A 280 -11.21 24.67 14.49
N VAL A 281 -10.77 25.47 15.48
CA VAL A 281 -11.66 26.10 16.45
C VAL A 281 -11.18 27.50 16.84
N ALA A 282 -12.09 28.47 16.91
CA ALA A 282 -11.79 29.80 17.42
C ALA A 282 -11.51 29.78 18.94
N PRO A 283 -10.62 30.64 19.47
CA PRO A 283 -10.30 30.69 20.91
C PRO A 283 -11.49 31.06 21.82
N GLY A 284 -12.50 31.75 21.27
CA GLY A 284 -13.72 32.10 21.98
C GLY A 284 -14.84 31.04 21.85
N LYS A 285 -16.10 31.50 21.82
CA LYS A 285 -17.30 30.66 21.60
C LYS A 285 -17.77 30.65 20.14
N ALA A 286 -17.06 31.32 19.23
CA ALA A 286 -17.47 31.47 17.85
C ALA A 286 -17.49 30.12 17.11
N ASN A 287 -18.48 29.94 16.23
CA ASN A 287 -18.61 28.79 15.34
C ASN A 287 -17.77 28.98 14.06
N SER A 288 -16.54 29.45 14.23
CA SER A 288 -15.57 29.76 13.19
C SER A 288 -14.23 29.11 13.53
N ALA A 289 -13.28 29.19 12.59
CA ALA A 289 -11.96 28.61 12.70
C ALA A 289 -10.88 29.63 12.27
N PRO A 290 -9.64 29.53 12.76
CA PRO A 290 -8.53 30.36 12.29
C PRO A 290 -8.18 30.16 10.81
N SER A 291 -8.23 28.93 10.28
CA SER A 291 -8.08 28.65 8.84
C SER A 291 -8.80 27.36 8.43
N GLN A 292 -9.81 27.48 7.58
CA GLN A 292 -10.55 26.33 7.04
C GLN A 292 -9.70 25.55 6.03
N SER A 293 -8.94 26.27 5.20
CA SER A 293 -8.09 25.66 4.17
C SER A 293 -6.99 24.79 4.77
N LEU A 294 -6.30 25.26 5.81
CA LEU A 294 -5.30 24.46 6.52
C LEU A 294 -5.92 23.28 7.26
N ALA A 295 -7.07 23.45 7.93
CA ALA A 295 -7.78 22.37 8.58
C ALA A 295 -8.10 21.22 7.61
N MET A 296 -8.61 21.54 6.42
CA MET A 296 -8.93 20.56 5.38
C MET A 296 -7.65 19.89 4.83
N ALA A 297 -6.59 20.67 4.57
CA ALA A 297 -5.35 20.16 4.02
C ALA A 297 -4.62 19.21 4.99
N LEU A 298 -4.53 19.56 6.28
CA LEU A 298 -4.00 18.67 7.32
C LEU A 298 -4.88 17.43 7.49
N GLY A 299 -6.21 17.58 7.44
CA GLY A 299 -7.12 16.45 7.45
C GLY A 299 -6.82 15.43 6.33
N HIS A 300 -6.49 15.89 5.12
CA HIS A 300 -6.09 15.01 4.01
C HIS A 300 -4.68 14.45 4.17
N ALA A 301 -3.75 15.19 4.77
CA ALA A 301 -2.43 14.67 5.12
C ALA A 301 -2.53 13.49 6.11
N VAL A 302 -3.32 13.64 7.19
CA VAL A 302 -3.59 12.57 8.15
C VAL A 302 -4.35 11.40 7.52
N GLU A 303 -5.28 11.69 6.60
CA GLU A 303 -6.00 10.65 5.86
C GLU A 303 -5.06 9.74 5.05
N THR A 304 -4.10 10.36 4.37
CA THR A 304 -3.27 9.69 3.37
C THR A 304 -2.05 9.02 4.01
N ILE A 305 -1.33 9.73 4.88
CA ILE A 305 -0.11 9.26 5.55
C ILE A 305 -0.20 9.55 7.06
N PRO A 306 -1.00 8.77 7.82
CA PRO A 306 -1.14 8.98 9.26
C PRO A 306 0.07 8.49 10.06
N THR A 307 0.37 9.20 11.14
CA THR A 307 1.06 8.68 12.35
C THR A 307 0.04 8.52 13.50
N PRO A 308 0.37 7.76 14.57
CA PRO A 308 -0.49 7.69 15.76
C PRO A 308 -0.85 9.06 16.36
N GLU A 309 0.12 9.96 16.46
CA GLU A 309 -0.03 11.32 17.01
C GLU A 309 -0.93 12.16 16.11
N SER A 310 -0.77 12.07 14.79
CA SER A 310 -1.61 12.81 13.83
C SER A 310 -3.07 12.32 13.85
N LEU A 311 -3.30 11.01 14.03
CA LEU A 311 -4.63 10.44 14.15
C LEU A 311 -5.30 10.84 15.48
N LEU A 312 -4.52 10.91 16.56
CA LEU A 312 -4.98 11.44 17.84
C LEU A 312 -5.36 12.92 17.71
N ALA A 313 -4.50 13.73 17.09
CA ALA A 313 -4.78 15.15 16.84
C ALA A 313 -6.05 15.35 16.01
N LEU A 314 -6.32 14.50 15.01
CA LEU A 314 -7.55 14.52 14.23
C LEU A 314 -8.80 14.24 15.09
N ARG A 315 -8.73 13.30 16.02
CA ARG A 315 -9.83 13.02 16.96
C ARG A 315 -10.07 14.18 17.92
N THR A 316 -8.99 14.71 18.49
CA THR A 316 -9.05 15.90 19.35
C THR A 316 -9.67 17.09 18.62
N ALA A 317 -9.32 17.30 17.35
CA ALA A 317 -9.95 18.32 16.51
C ALA A 317 -11.45 18.06 16.31
N LEU A 318 -11.86 16.82 16.08
CA LEU A 318 -13.28 16.43 15.92
C LEU A 318 -14.14 16.61 17.18
N GLU A 319 -13.53 16.46 18.35
CA GLU A 319 -14.19 16.73 19.64
C GLU A 319 -14.44 18.22 19.84
N GLN A 320 -13.49 19.07 19.43
CA GLN A 320 -13.51 20.52 19.69
C GLN A 320 -14.15 21.36 18.59
N VAL A 321 -14.14 20.89 17.33
CA VAL A 321 -14.56 21.68 16.16
C VAL A 321 -16.03 22.10 16.25
N ARG A 322 -16.29 23.41 16.18
CA ARG A 322 -17.66 23.94 16.17
C ARG A 322 -18.19 24.25 14.77
N HIS A 323 -17.30 24.48 13.80
CA HIS A 323 -17.68 24.78 12.43
C HIS A 323 -18.16 23.51 11.69
N ALA A 324 -19.44 23.45 11.32
CA ALA A 324 -20.08 22.25 10.76
C ALA A 324 -19.43 21.75 9.45
N GLY A 325 -18.98 22.68 8.59
CA GLY A 325 -18.32 22.32 7.33
C GLY A 325 -16.98 21.61 7.52
N ILE A 326 -16.19 22.06 8.51
CA ILE A 326 -14.89 21.46 8.85
C ILE A 326 -15.13 20.10 9.50
N ARG A 327 -16.04 20.03 10.47
CA ARG A 327 -16.44 18.77 11.13
C ARG A 327 -16.77 17.69 10.11
N LYS A 328 -17.68 17.98 9.17
CA LYS A 328 -18.10 17.03 8.12
C LYS A 328 -16.94 16.58 7.22
N LYS A 329 -15.97 17.44 6.94
CA LYS A 329 -14.78 17.09 6.14
C LYS A 329 -13.82 16.20 6.93
N LEU A 330 -13.53 16.54 8.18
CA LEU A 330 -12.63 15.74 9.03
C LEU A 330 -13.23 14.38 9.39
N GLU A 331 -14.53 14.27 9.63
CA GLU A 331 -15.21 12.99 9.90
C GLU A 331 -15.05 12.00 8.73
N ARG A 332 -15.05 12.51 7.49
CA ARG A 332 -14.83 11.70 6.29
C ARG A 332 -13.41 11.16 6.17
N ASN A 333 -12.45 11.74 6.89
CA ASN A 333 -11.03 11.37 6.83
C ASN A 333 -10.67 10.36 7.92
N LEU A 334 -11.42 10.30 9.03
CA LEU A 334 -11.09 9.48 10.20
C LEU A 334 -10.97 7.98 9.89
N LYS A 335 -12.00 7.37 9.30
CA LYS A 335 -12.00 5.93 9.01
C LYS A 335 -10.94 5.53 7.96
N PRO A 336 -10.75 6.28 6.86
CA PRO A 336 -9.61 6.06 5.98
C PRO A 336 -8.26 6.21 6.67
N ALA A 337 -8.07 7.22 7.54
CA ALA A 337 -6.83 7.38 8.31
C ALA A 337 -6.58 6.19 9.26
N GLU A 338 -7.61 5.68 9.95
CA GLU A 338 -7.49 4.49 10.79
C GLU A 338 -7.03 3.25 9.99
N ARG A 339 -7.53 3.12 8.75
CA ARG A 339 -7.14 2.07 7.81
C ARG A 339 -5.72 2.28 7.31
N ALA A 340 -5.36 3.49 6.87
CA ALA A 340 -4.02 3.80 6.40
C ALA A 340 -2.96 3.61 7.49
N LEU A 341 -3.26 3.95 8.75
CA LEU A 341 -2.37 3.68 9.89
C LEU A 341 -2.22 2.17 10.16
N ALA A 342 -3.26 1.37 9.88
CA ALA A 342 -3.15 -0.08 10.02
C ALA A 342 -2.21 -0.71 8.97
N GLU A 343 -1.99 -0.04 7.84
CA GLU A 343 -1.00 -0.42 6.83
C GLU A 343 0.43 0.08 7.19
N ARG A 344 0.61 0.70 8.37
CA ARG A 344 1.91 1.17 8.90
C ARG A 344 2.21 0.53 10.26
N PRO A 345 2.39 -0.80 10.31
CA PRO A 345 2.48 -1.55 11.56
C PRO A 345 3.74 -1.25 12.38
N ASP A 346 4.78 -0.70 11.78
CA ASP A 346 6.03 -0.25 12.39
C ASP A 346 5.82 0.87 13.42
N ILE A 347 4.92 1.80 13.13
CA ILE A 347 4.69 2.98 13.98
C ILE A 347 3.35 2.94 14.72
N ALA A 348 2.42 2.09 14.30
CA ALA A 348 1.05 2.07 14.82
C ALA A 348 0.91 1.81 16.33
N TRP A 349 2.00 1.38 17.00
CA TRP A 349 2.08 1.01 18.42
C TRP A 349 2.49 2.13 19.35
N ARG A 350 3.04 3.25 18.85
CA ARG A 350 3.73 4.23 19.70
C ARG A 350 2.83 4.95 20.68
N VAL A 351 1.61 5.29 20.26
CA VAL A 351 0.62 5.95 21.10
C VAL A 351 -0.49 4.94 21.36
N GLY A 352 -0.93 4.86 22.62
CA GLY A 352 -2.05 4.02 23.03
C GLY A 352 -3.17 4.05 22.00
N MET A 353 -3.59 2.87 21.53
CA MET A 353 -4.49 2.76 20.38
C MET A 353 -5.80 3.51 20.62
N PRO A 354 -6.20 4.47 19.79
CA PRO A 354 -7.47 5.16 20.01
C PRO A 354 -8.63 4.27 19.54
N GLY A 355 -9.69 4.14 20.35
CA GLY A 355 -10.86 3.34 20.01
C GLY A 355 -11.70 2.95 21.23
N PRO A 356 -12.90 2.36 21.03
CA PRO A 356 -13.75 1.90 22.13
C PRO A 356 -13.04 0.76 22.89
N MET A 357 -12.91 0.93 24.21
CA MET A 357 -12.19 0.01 25.11
C MET A 357 -12.72 -1.43 25.05
N GLY A 358 -11.90 -2.38 25.51
CA GLY A 358 -12.23 -3.79 25.58
C GLY A 358 -12.03 -4.52 24.25
N LYS A 359 -12.88 -5.54 24.00
CA LYS A 359 -12.69 -6.51 22.90
C LYS A 359 -12.52 -5.90 21.50
N ARG A 360 -13.13 -4.74 21.22
CA ARG A 360 -12.99 -4.06 19.92
C ARG A 360 -11.59 -3.49 19.72
N ARG A 361 -11.04 -2.84 20.76
CA ARG A 361 -9.67 -2.34 20.76
C ARG A 361 -8.67 -3.48 20.67
N GLN A 362 -8.90 -4.57 21.42
CA GLN A 362 -8.08 -5.78 21.36
C GLN A 362 -8.06 -6.42 19.95
N ALA A 363 -9.21 -6.49 19.27
CA ALA A 363 -9.27 -7.00 17.90
C ALA A 363 -8.57 -6.07 16.89
N MET A 364 -8.68 -4.75 17.08
CA MET A 364 -7.93 -3.78 16.26
C MET A 364 -6.42 -3.93 16.46
N LEU A 365 -6.00 -4.10 17.72
CA LEU A 365 -4.61 -4.34 18.11
C LEU A 365 -4.06 -5.59 17.41
N ALA A 366 -4.77 -6.71 17.55
CA ALA A 366 -4.41 -7.98 16.93
C ALA A 366 -4.22 -7.87 15.41
N ARG A 367 -5.16 -7.22 14.71
CA ARG A 367 -5.07 -7.02 13.25
C ARG A 367 -3.85 -6.20 12.84
N ARG A 368 -3.46 -5.21 13.65
CA ARG A 368 -2.25 -4.42 13.39
C ARG A 368 -0.96 -5.21 13.66
N LEU A 369 -0.94 -6.08 14.67
CA LEU A 369 0.21 -6.96 14.95
C LEU A 369 0.40 -7.93 13.79
N GLU A 370 -0.71 -8.49 13.32
CA GLU A 370 -0.71 -9.41 12.20
C GLU A 370 -0.20 -8.75 10.91
N ALA A 371 -0.61 -7.52 10.62
CA ALA A 371 -0.09 -6.76 9.48
C ALA A 371 1.43 -6.51 9.59
N GLY A 372 1.97 -6.46 10.81
CA GLY A 372 3.40 -6.27 11.07
C GLY A 372 4.31 -7.43 10.70
N TYR A 373 3.78 -8.64 10.46
CA TYR A 373 4.62 -9.78 10.06
C TYR A 373 5.40 -9.52 8.79
N ALA A 374 4.76 -8.95 7.76
CA ALA A 374 5.40 -8.72 6.48
C ALA A 374 6.48 -7.61 6.49
N SER A 375 6.48 -6.76 7.52
CA SER A 375 7.42 -5.64 7.68
C SER A 375 8.52 -5.90 8.71
N ASP A 376 8.55 -7.09 9.31
CA ASP A 376 9.45 -7.44 10.42
C ASP A 376 9.58 -6.36 11.51
N VAL A 377 8.45 -6.00 12.12
CA VAL A 377 8.40 -4.89 13.08
C VAL A 377 9.09 -5.25 14.41
N TRP A 378 10.02 -4.38 14.84
CA TRP A 378 10.71 -4.45 16.13
C TRP A 378 10.39 -3.24 17.01
N LEU A 379 9.97 -3.48 18.25
CA LEU A 379 9.74 -2.45 19.26
C LEU A 379 10.92 -2.38 20.22
N PRO A 380 11.51 -1.20 20.49
CA PRO A 380 12.45 -1.04 21.60
C PRO A 380 11.87 -1.57 22.91
N LEU A 381 12.65 -2.33 23.68
CA LEU A 381 12.17 -2.99 24.91
C LEU A 381 11.46 -2.04 25.88
N ALA A 382 11.99 -0.83 26.07
CA ALA A 382 11.39 0.17 26.94
C ALA A 382 9.99 0.61 26.47
N GLN A 383 9.82 0.79 25.15
CA GLN A 383 8.54 1.11 24.55
C GLN A 383 7.56 -0.06 24.70
N TRP A 384 7.99 -1.29 24.40
CA TRP A 384 7.15 -2.48 24.55
C TRP A 384 6.66 -2.65 26.00
N ARG A 385 7.53 -2.44 27.00
CA ARG A 385 7.16 -2.46 28.42
C ARG A 385 6.15 -1.36 28.78
N ALA A 386 6.33 -0.14 28.27
CA ALA A 386 5.40 0.95 28.53
C ALA A 386 3.97 0.64 28.02
N LEU A 387 3.85 -0.08 26.90
CA LEU A 387 2.56 -0.48 26.35
C LEU A 387 1.80 -1.48 27.22
N LEU A 388 2.50 -2.30 28.02
CA LEU A 388 1.87 -3.23 28.97
C LEU A 388 1.19 -2.51 30.15
N GLY A 389 1.40 -1.20 30.32
CA GLY A 389 0.63 -0.38 31.27
C GLY A 389 -0.84 -0.20 30.89
N ASP A 390 -1.21 -0.47 29.62
CA ASP A 390 -2.60 -0.43 29.15
C ASP A 390 -3.25 -1.81 29.25
N ALA A 391 -4.37 -1.93 29.99
CA ALA A 391 -5.02 -3.20 30.26
C ALA A 391 -5.49 -3.96 28.99
N ASP A 392 -5.90 -3.25 27.94
CA ASP A 392 -6.30 -3.91 26.69
C ASP A 392 -5.09 -4.43 25.91
N ILE A 393 -3.97 -3.72 25.98
CA ILE A 393 -2.72 -4.13 25.34
C ILE A 393 -2.11 -5.30 26.10
N ASP A 394 -2.04 -5.23 27.42
CA ASP A 394 -1.55 -6.30 28.29
C ASP A 394 -2.30 -7.63 28.06
N ALA A 395 -3.63 -7.56 27.97
CA ALA A 395 -4.47 -8.74 27.69
C ALA A 395 -4.12 -9.41 26.34
N VAL A 396 -3.86 -8.62 25.30
CA VAL A 396 -3.44 -9.14 23.99
C VAL A 396 -2.01 -9.65 24.06
N ALA A 397 -1.10 -8.91 24.68
CA ALA A 397 0.31 -9.25 24.75
C ALA A 397 0.57 -10.57 25.50
N ARG A 398 -0.18 -10.85 26.58
CA ARG A 398 -0.09 -12.12 27.32
C ARG A 398 -0.58 -13.34 26.54
N ALA A 399 -1.45 -13.13 25.55
CA ALA A 399 -1.98 -14.20 24.72
C ALA A 399 -1.13 -14.48 23.47
N LEU A 400 -0.03 -13.75 23.30
CA LEU A 400 0.87 -13.83 22.16
C LEU A 400 2.27 -14.33 22.55
N ILE A 401 2.93 -14.91 21.56
CA ILE A 401 4.34 -15.30 21.60
C ILE A 401 5.15 -14.16 20.96
N TRP A 402 6.16 -13.71 21.67
CA TRP A 402 7.08 -12.64 21.30
C TRP A 402 8.46 -13.22 21.03
N ARG A 403 9.34 -12.44 20.40
CA ARG A 403 10.76 -12.77 20.23
C ARG A 403 11.65 -11.59 20.60
N GLY A 404 12.82 -11.89 21.17
CA GLY A 404 13.89 -10.91 21.39
C GLY A 404 14.86 -10.83 20.21
N SER A 405 15.54 -9.69 20.06
CA SER A 405 16.53 -9.45 18.98
C SER A 405 17.90 -10.09 19.22
N ASP A 406 18.20 -10.54 20.45
CA ASP A 406 19.57 -10.93 20.83
C ASP A 406 19.81 -12.44 20.63
N GLY A 407 20.78 -12.79 19.76
CA GLY A 407 21.22 -14.16 19.44
C GLY A 407 20.89 -14.63 18.02
N VAL A 408 21.54 -15.71 17.54
CA VAL A 408 21.44 -16.20 16.14
C VAL A 408 20.04 -16.68 15.75
N ASP A 409 19.14 -16.93 16.71
CA ASP A 409 17.75 -17.34 16.45
C ASP A 409 16.66 -16.52 17.18
N GLY A 410 17.04 -15.56 18.04
CA GLY A 410 16.12 -14.76 18.86
C GLY A 410 15.23 -15.60 19.81
N VAL A 411 15.33 -15.42 21.13
CA VAL A 411 14.55 -16.24 22.07
C VAL A 411 13.06 -15.91 21.99
N ALA A 412 12.22 -16.93 21.73
CA ALA A 412 10.77 -16.81 21.77
C ALA A 412 10.22 -16.95 23.20
N PHE A 413 9.20 -16.17 23.55
CA PHE A 413 8.63 -16.18 24.90
C PHE A 413 7.15 -15.76 24.94
N MET A 414 6.46 -16.09 26.02
CA MET A 414 5.13 -15.57 26.38
C MET A 414 5.16 -14.91 27.76
N LEU A 415 4.19 -14.05 28.05
CA LEU A 415 3.99 -13.50 29.40
C LEU A 415 2.95 -14.32 30.16
N ASP A 416 3.26 -14.73 31.40
CA ASP A 416 2.37 -15.61 32.18
C ASP A 416 1.64 -14.95 33.37
N GLY A 417 1.95 -13.68 33.67
CA GLY A 417 1.48 -13.01 34.89
C GLY A 417 2.62 -12.57 35.79
N GLN A 418 3.65 -13.42 35.90
CA GLN A 418 4.78 -13.24 36.80
C GLN A 418 6.06 -12.86 36.05
N GLY A 419 6.18 -13.26 34.79
CA GLY A 419 7.31 -12.92 33.95
C GLY A 419 7.19 -13.50 32.53
N ALA A 420 8.32 -13.55 31.83
CA ALA A 420 8.43 -14.25 30.57
C ALA A 420 8.67 -15.76 30.79
N ILE A 421 8.10 -16.59 29.91
CA ILE A 421 8.27 -18.04 29.91
C ILE A 421 8.60 -18.55 28.51
N ASP A 422 9.32 -19.67 28.42
CA ASP A 422 9.62 -20.36 27.17
C ASP A 422 8.47 -21.29 26.70
N ALA A 423 8.68 -22.00 25.58
CA ALA A 423 7.71 -22.93 25.00
C ALA A 423 7.37 -24.13 25.92
N ARG A 424 8.25 -24.45 26.87
CA ARG A 424 8.06 -25.52 27.86
C ARG A 424 7.35 -25.00 29.13
N GLY A 425 7.19 -23.69 29.24
CA GLY A 425 6.59 -22.99 30.37
C GLY A 425 7.57 -22.73 31.51
N GLN A 426 8.88 -22.77 31.25
CA GLN A 426 9.92 -22.43 32.22
C GLN A 426 10.16 -20.92 32.25
N PRO A 427 10.47 -20.33 33.42
CA PRO A 427 10.82 -18.91 33.51
C PRO A 427 12.01 -18.56 32.60
N LEU A 428 11.88 -17.45 31.89
CA LEU A 428 12.88 -16.91 30.99
C LEU A 428 13.20 -15.47 31.39
N ALA A 429 14.49 -15.15 31.53
CA ALA A 429 14.94 -13.77 31.71
C ALA A 429 14.95 -13.05 30.35
N LEU A 430 14.27 -11.91 30.27
CA LEU A 430 14.37 -11.04 29.10
C LEU A 430 15.68 -10.24 29.14
N PRO A 431 16.32 -9.97 27.98
CA PRO A 431 17.49 -9.13 27.92
C PRO A 431 17.18 -7.70 28.42
N GLU A 432 18.20 -6.98 28.87
CA GLU A 432 18.05 -5.59 29.36
C GLU A 432 17.95 -4.57 28.22
N GLN A 433 18.40 -4.96 27.02
CA GLN A 433 18.43 -4.15 25.80
C GLN A 433 17.89 -4.96 24.62
N GLY A 434 17.79 -4.32 23.45
CA GLY A 434 17.30 -4.95 22.23
C GLY A 434 15.84 -4.63 21.88
N GLY A 435 15.37 -5.28 20.82
CA GLY A 435 14.03 -5.17 20.28
C GLY A 435 13.16 -6.37 20.64
N ILE A 436 11.87 -6.11 20.79
CA ILE A 436 10.82 -7.12 20.91
C ILE A 436 9.99 -7.13 19.62
N GLY A 437 9.94 -8.28 18.97
CA GLY A 437 9.15 -8.53 17.76
C GLY A 437 8.06 -9.57 18.01
N LEU A 438 7.09 -9.64 17.11
CA LEU A 438 6.07 -10.70 17.15
C LEU A 438 6.68 -12.01 16.60
N TRP A 439 6.48 -13.12 17.29
CA TRP A 439 6.99 -14.41 16.82
C TRP A 439 6.13 -14.97 15.69
N HIS A 440 6.76 -15.35 14.57
CA HIS A 440 6.15 -16.07 13.45
C HIS A 440 6.66 -17.53 13.46
N PRO A 441 5.87 -18.54 13.04
CA PRO A 441 6.34 -19.93 13.04
C PRO A 441 7.59 -20.22 12.21
N LEU A 442 7.90 -19.37 11.22
CA LEU A 442 9.17 -19.45 10.47
C LEU A 442 10.40 -19.17 11.33
N HIS A 443 10.25 -18.49 12.47
CA HIS A 443 11.36 -18.22 13.39
C HIS A 443 11.71 -19.42 14.25
N GLY A 444 10.79 -20.38 14.41
CA GLY A 444 10.98 -21.53 15.28
C GLY A 444 11.08 -22.85 14.52
N GLY A 445 11.91 -23.77 15.02
CA GLY A 445 12.00 -25.13 14.49
C GLY A 445 10.74 -25.97 14.74
N ALA A 446 10.64 -27.16 14.13
CA ALA A 446 9.47 -28.02 14.26
C ALA A 446 9.15 -28.41 15.72
N GLU A 447 10.17 -28.71 16.53
CA GLU A 447 10.01 -29.03 17.96
C GLU A 447 9.47 -27.83 18.74
N GLU A 448 10.03 -26.64 18.51
CA GLU A 448 9.59 -25.42 19.20
C GLU A 448 8.14 -25.07 18.86
N ARG A 449 7.77 -25.15 17.56
CA ARG A 449 6.38 -24.94 17.12
C ARG A 449 5.41 -25.91 17.81
N ALA A 450 5.78 -27.19 17.91
CA ALA A 450 4.97 -28.20 18.59
C ALA A 450 4.88 -27.93 20.10
N ALA A 451 5.96 -27.49 20.75
CA ALA A 451 5.96 -27.13 22.16
C ALA A 451 5.06 -25.93 22.44
N TRP A 452 5.11 -24.88 21.60
CA TRP A 452 4.20 -23.74 21.71
C TRP A 452 2.74 -24.13 21.50
N GLN A 453 2.42 -24.96 20.50
CA GLN A 453 1.07 -25.51 20.30
C GLN A 453 0.58 -26.24 21.55
N ALA A 454 1.41 -27.13 22.11
CA ALA A 454 1.07 -27.89 23.31
C ALA A 454 0.84 -26.97 24.53
N LEU A 455 1.66 -25.94 24.70
CA LEU A 455 1.52 -24.98 25.80
C LEU A 455 0.23 -24.14 25.68
N VAL A 456 -0.05 -23.59 24.50
CA VAL A 456 -1.27 -22.80 24.21
C VAL A 456 -2.52 -23.64 24.42
N THR A 457 -2.51 -24.90 23.95
CA THR A 457 -3.60 -25.86 24.16
C THR A 457 -3.78 -26.19 25.64
N ARG A 458 -2.70 -26.53 26.35
CA ARG A 458 -2.74 -26.85 27.79
C ARG A 458 -3.29 -25.70 28.63
N ARG A 459 -2.91 -24.47 28.29
CA ARG A 459 -3.38 -23.24 28.96
C ARG A 459 -4.73 -22.74 28.44
N ARG A 460 -5.30 -23.38 27.41
CA ARG A 460 -6.57 -23.00 26.76
C ARG A 460 -6.59 -21.54 26.29
N LEU A 461 -5.44 -21.06 25.82
CA LEU A 461 -5.28 -19.66 25.41
C LEU A 461 -5.87 -19.46 24.02
N ARG A 462 -6.76 -18.47 23.90
CA ARG A 462 -7.21 -17.99 22.59
C ARG A 462 -6.21 -16.94 22.10
N GLN A 463 -5.46 -17.27 21.05
CA GLN A 463 -4.53 -16.30 20.48
C GLN A 463 -5.30 -15.23 19.71
N PRO A 464 -5.07 -13.93 19.99
CA PRO A 464 -5.72 -12.85 19.26
C PRO A 464 -5.17 -12.72 17.83
N VAL A 465 -3.91 -13.12 17.62
CA VAL A 465 -3.29 -13.34 16.30
C VAL A 465 -2.94 -14.82 16.22
N ARG A 466 -3.28 -15.50 15.12
CA ARG A 466 -2.93 -16.91 14.94
C ARG A 466 -1.41 -17.05 14.81
N GLN A 467 -0.75 -17.75 15.76
CA GLN A 467 0.69 -18.01 15.71
C GLN A 467 0.97 -19.51 15.67
N THR A 468 0.53 -20.26 16.67
CA THR A 468 0.85 -21.69 16.81
C THR A 468 0.22 -22.56 15.71
N TYR A 469 -0.96 -22.19 15.22
CA TYR A 469 -1.66 -22.84 14.12
C TYR A 469 -1.61 -22.03 12.82
N ARG A 470 -0.59 -21.19 12.64
CA ARG A 470 -0.44 -20.37 11.45
C ARG A 470 0.26 -21.16 10.34
N GLU A 471 -0.30 -21.09 9.15
CA GLU A 471 0.23 -21.71 7.94
C GLU A 471 1.56 -21.06 7.54
N VAL A 472 2.49 -21.88 7.07
CA VAL A 472 3.81 -21.44 6.62
C VAL A 472 3.99 -21.84 5.16
N TYR A 473 4.40 -20.88 4.34
CA TYR A 473 4.73 -21.10 2.93
C TYR A 473 6.20 -20.77 2.69
N LEU A 474 6.83 -21.60 1.85
CA LEU A 474 8.17 -21.37 1.32
C LEU A 474 8.07 -21.35 -0.21
N PRO A 475 8.89 -20.54 -0.91
CA PRO A 475 8.97 -20.60 -2.35
C PRO A 475 9.30 -22.03 -2.81
N PRO A 476 8.62 -22.57 -3.82
CA PRO A 476 8.91 -23.92 -4.28
C PRO A 476 10.23 -23.97 -5.05
N ASP A 477 11.04 -24.98 -4.78
CA ASP A 477 12.37 -25.17 -5.40
C ASP A 477 12.28 -25.54 -6.89
N ASP A 478 11.15 -26.09 -7.33
CA ASP A 478 10.90 -26.57 -8.69
C ASP A 478 10.25 -25.51 -9.62
N GLY A 479 10.02 -24.29 -9.10
CA GLY A 479 9.39 -23.20 -9.85
C GLY A 479 7.89 -23.35 -10.03
N SER A 480 7.23 -24.28 -9.33
CA SER A 480 5.78 -24.42 -9.37
C SER A 480 5.03 -23.17 -8.87
N GLU A 481 3.80 -22.98 -9.35
CA GLU A 481 2.96 -21.85 -8.97
C GLU A 481 1.84 -22.33 -8.03
N PRO A 482 1.99 -22.18 -6.69
CA PRO A 482 1.15 -22.88 -5.71
C PRO A 482 -0.34 -22.51 -5.77
N PHE A 483 -0.69 -21.40 -6.40
CA PHE A 483 -2.06 -20.90 -6.51
C PHE A 483 -2.60 -20.90 -7.94
N ALA A 484 -1.81 -21.30 -8.94
CA ALA A 484 -2.26 -21.31 -10.32
C ALA A 484 -3.30 -22.42 -10.58
N GLY A 485 -4.15 -22.18 -11.56
CA GLY A 485 -5.12 -23.16 -12.07
C GLY A 485 -6.36 -23.38 -11.21
N HIS A 486 -6.58 -22.65 -10.11
CA HIS A 486 -7.79 -22.81 -9.31
C HIS A 486 -8.97 -22.06 -9.93
N TRP A 487 -10.13 -22.72 -10.00
CA TRP A 487 -11.36 -22.10 -10.50
C TRP A 487 -12.13 -21.45 -9.35
N LEU A 488 -12.37 -20.15 -9.46
CA LEU A 488 -12.89 -19.29 -8.40
C LEU A 488 -14.21 -18.61 -8.81
N SER A 489 -15.16 -18.53 -7.87
CA SER A 489 -16.36 -17.70 -8.03
C SER A 489 -15.98 -16.22 -7.97
N VAL A 490 -16.22 -15.48 -9.05
CA VAL A 490 -15.86 -14.05 -9.18
C VAL A 490 -16.56 -13.22 -8.11
N ARG A 491 -17.86 -13.49 -7.84
CA ARG A 491 -18.65 -12.76 -6.83
C ARG A 491 -18.07 -12.93 -5.43
N THR A 492 -17.76 -14.16 -5.02
CA THR A 492 -17.17 -14.44 -3.70
C THR A 492 -15.76 -13.87 -3.60
N LEU A 493 -14.96 -14.05 -4.65
CA LEU A 493 -13.59 -13.56 -4.74
C LEU A 493 -13.54 -12.03 -4.58
N LEU A 494 -14.25 -11.27 -5.40
CA LEU A 494 -14.24 -9.80 -5.35
C LEU A 494 -14.80 -9.27 -4.02
N GLY A 495 -15.85 -9.91 -3.49
CA GLY A 495 -16.44 -9.56 -2.20
C GLY A 495 -15.46 -9.74 -1.04
N LEU A 496 -14.70 -10.84 -1.04
CA LEU A 496 -13.69 -11.13 -0.03
C LEU A 496 -12.42 -10.29 -0.23
N ALA A 497 -11.92 -10.20 -1.46
CA ALA A 497 -10.77 -9.38 -1.86
C ALA A 497 -10.91 -7.94 -1.33
N ARG A 498 -12.06 -7.30 -1.57
CA ARG A 498 -12.33 -5.94 -1.09
C ARG A 498 -12.31 -5.83 0.44
N ARG A 499 -12.81 -6.83 1.15
CA ARG A 499 -12.81 -6.87 2.62
C ARG A 499 -11.41 -7.09 3.20
N GLU A 500 -10.61 -7.92 2.54
CA GLU A 500 -9.24 -8.26 2.91
C GLU A 500 -8.21 -7.26 2.37
N GLY A 501 -8.66 -6.16 1.75
CA GLY A 501 -7.80 -5.06 1.34
C GLY A 501 -7.09 -5.23 0.00
N TRP A 502 -7.43 -6.26 -0.77
CA TRP A 502 -7.00 -6.43 -2.15
C TRP A 502 -7.69 -5.43 -3.07
N ARG A 503 -6.96 -4.96 -4.07
CA ARG A 503 -7.43 -4.04 -5.10
C ARG A 503 -7.46 -4.78 -6.43
N LEU A 504 -8.51 -4.54 -7.20
CA LEU A 504 -8.54 -4.99 -8.59
C LEU A 504 -7.65 -4.04 -9.39
N ASP A 505 -6.68 -4.60 -10.08
CA ASP A 505 -5.87 -3.94 -11.09
C ASP A 505 -6.56 -4.15 -12.44
N ASP A 506 -6.69 -3.08 -13.24
CA ASP A 506 -7.59 -3.07 -14.41
C ASP A 506 -7.15 -4.08 -15.49
N GLU A 507 -5.89 -4.53 -15.48
CA GLU A 507 -5.35 -5.52 -16.42
C GLU A 507 -4.57 -6.69 -15.79
N GLU A 508 -4.19 -6.63 -14.51
CA GLU A 508 -3.21 -7.56 -13.92
C GLU A 508 -3.77 -8.51 -12.84
N GLY A 509 -5.03 -8.34 -12.39
CA GLY A 509 -5.65 -9.20 -11.39
C GLY A 509 -5.86 -8.53 -10.03
N LEU A 510 -5.60 -9.23 -8.91
CA LEU A 510 -5.82 -8.69 -7.56
C LEU A 510 -4.49 -8.38 -6.87
N SER A 511 -4.23 -7.12 -6.52
CA SER A 511 -3.01 -6.67 -5.85
C SER A 511 -3.22 -6.25 -4.39
N ARG A 512 -2.25 -6.55 -3.52
CA ARG A 512 -2.21 -6.13 -2.11
C ARG A 512 -0.77 -5.87 -1.66
N GLN A 513 -0.62 -4.90 -0.76
CA GLN A 513 0.67 -4.57 -0.15
C GLN A 513 0.93 -5.39 1.14
N PHE A 514 2.17 -5.79 1.32
CA PHE A 514 2.72 -6.53 2.46
C PHE A 514 4.06 -5.88 2.84
N GLY A 515 4.04 -4.85 3.69
CA GLY A 515 5.24 -4.07 4.02
C GLY A 515 5.82 -3.36 2.79
N ALA A 516 7.10 -3.62 2.49
CA ALA A 516 7.78 -3.10 1.30
C ALA A 516 7.39 -3.83 0.00
N TRP A 517 6.56 -4.87 0.08
CA TRP A 517 6.22 -5.71 -1.06
C TRP A 517 4.80 -5.43 -1.56
N ARG A 518 4.59 -5.49 -2.87
CA ARG A 518 3.26 -5.59 -3.48
C ARG A 518 3.19 -6.96 -4.14
N VAL A 519 2.12 -7.69 -3.85
CA VAL A 519 1.86 -9.00 -4.46
C VAL A 519 0.57 -8.91 -5.26
N THR A 520 0.62 -9.39 -6.50
CA THR A 520 -0.52 -9.49 -7.40
C THR A 520 -0.80 -10.96 -7.68
N LEU A 521 -2.03 -11.40 -7.40
CA LEU A 521 -2.58 -12.66 -7.88
C LEU A 521 -3.11 -12.42 -9.29
N LEU A 522 -2.46 -13.00 -10.29
CA LEU A 522 -2.95 -12.97 -11.67
C LEU A 522 -4.27 -13.73 -11.76
N LEU A 523 -5.18 -13.24 -12.59
CA LEU A 523 -6.48 -13.87 -12.80
C LEU A 523 -6.80 -13.92 -14.29
N GLU A 524 -7.26 -15.08 -14.75
CA GLU A 524 -7.73 -15.28 -16.12
C GLU A 524 -9.25 -15.24 -16.16
N GLY A 525 -9.78 -14.32 -16.97
CA GLY A 525 -11.22 -14.13 -17.16
C GLY A 525 -11.63 -12.65 -17.22
N ARG A 526 -12.91 -12.38 -17.48
CA ARG A 526 -13.44 -11.01 -17.45
C ARG A 526 -13.78 -10.61 -16.02
N ILE A 527 -12.92 -9.84 -15.39
CA ILE A 527 -13.07 -9.44 -13.98
C ILE A 527 -13.16 -7.92 -13.90
N TYR A 528 -14.31 -7.44 -13.43
CA TYR A 528 -14.58 -6.02 -13.19
C TYR A 528 -15.56 -5.89 -12.02
N PRO A 529 -15.70 -4.70 -11.42
CA PRO A 529 -16.66 -4.49 -10.34
C PRO A 529 -18.10 -4.87 -10.78
N GLY A 530 -18.66 -5.90 -10.15
CA GLY A 530 -19.99 -6.43 -10.48
C GLY A 530 -20.00 -7.59 -11.48
N ALA A 531 -18.84 -8.08 -11.90
CA ALA A 531 -18.73 -9.31 -12.70
C ALA A 531 -19.25 -10.53 -11.92
N GLU A 532 -19.87 -11.46 -12.65
CA GLU A 532 -20.38 -12.74 -12.15
C GLU A 532 -19.71 -13.91 -12.88
N GLY A 533 -19.93 -15.14 -12.39
CA GLY A 533 -19.38 -16.35 -12.99
C GLY A 533 -18.06 -16.80 -12.36
N ALA A 534 -17.16 -17.29 -13.21
CA ALA A 534 -15.92 -17.96 -12.81
C ALA A 534 -14.69 -17.27 -13.41
N CYS A 535 -13.57 -17.36 -12.70
CA CYS A 535 -12.24 -17.04 -13.21
C CYS A 535 -11.26 -18.14 -12.79
N THR A 536 -10.09 -18.17 -13.43
CA THR A 536 -8.99 -19.05 -13.05
C THR A 536 -7.91 -18.21 -12.38
N SER A 537 -7.37 -18.66 -11.24
CA SER A 537 -6.19 -18.04 -10.65
C SER A 537 -4.92 -18.41 -11.42
N GLY A 538 -4.00 -17.46 -11.55
CA GLY A 538 -2.69 -17.65 -12.17
C GLY A 538 -1.55 -17.51 -11.18
N ALA A 539 -0.39 -17.13 -11.70
CA ALA A 539 0.84 -16.92 -10.96
C ALA A 539 0.73 -15.80 -9.91
N LEU A 540 1.69 -15.79 -8.97
CA LEU A 540 1.95 -14.63 -8.13
C LEU A 540 3.06 -13.77 -8.75
N VAL A 541 2.77 -12.49 -8.91
CA VAL A 541 3.78 -11.48 -9.25
C VAL A 541 4.11 -10.68 -8.00
N ALA A 542 5.38 -10.43 -7.76
CA ALA A 542 5.84 -9.60 -6.66
C ALA A 542 6.57 -8.36 -7.19
N GLN A 543 6.42 -7.26 -6.46
CA GLN A 543 7.19 -6.04 -6.65
C GLN A 543 7.72 -5.56 -5.31
N GLU A 544 8.97 -5.08 -5.29
CA GLU A 544 9.56 -4.40 -4.14
C GLU A 544 9.43 -2.89 -4.30
N ARG A 545 9.11 -2.20 -3.21
CA ARG A 545 9.13 -0.74 -3.17
C ARG A 545 10.58 -0.26 -2.99
N VAL A 546 11.12 0.33 -4.05
CA VAL A 546 12.44 0.98 -4.03
C VAL A 546 12.21 2.48 -4.22
N ALA A 547 12.43 3.25 -3.15
CA ALA A 547 11.98 4.65 -3.06
C ALA A 547 10.49 4.79 -3.39
N SER A 548 10.13 5.63 -4.36
CA SER A 548 8.74 5.87 -4.78
C SER A 548 8.24 4.95 -5.91
N ARG A 549 9.04 3.95 -6.32
CA ARG A 549 8.71 3.06 -7.45
C ARG A 549 8.54 1.61 -6.99
N TRP A 550 7.69 0.89 -7.70
CA TRP A 550 7.53 -0.56 -7.58
C TRP A 550 8.39 -1.23 -8.64
N GLN A 551 9.34 -2.04 -8.22
CA GLN A 551 10.23 -2.78 -9.12
C GLN A 551 9.87 -4.26 -9.11
N PRO A 552 9.74 -4.93 -10.28
CA PRO A 552 9.50 -6.37 -10.33
C PRO A 552 10.59 -7.14 -9.59
N VAL A 553 10.18 -8.14 -8.82
CA VAL A 553 11.08 -9.01 -8.07
C VAL A 553 10.55 -10.45 -8.14
N ALA A 554 11.43 -11.45 -8.15
CA ALA A 554 10.96 -12.83 -8.08
C ALA A 554 10.31 -13.09 -6.72
N PRO A 555 9.13 -13.75 -6.62
CA PRO A 555 8.50 -14.04 -5.33
C PRO A 555 9.42 -14.75 -4.33
N GLY A 556 10.35 -15.58 -4.82
CA GLY A 556 11.35 -16.25 -3.98
C GLY A 556 12.43 -15.35 -3.37
N GLN A 557 12.57 -14.11 -3.83
CA GLN A 557 13.49 -13.11 -3.28
C GLN A 557 12.83 -12.23 -2.19
N MET A 558 11.52 -12.37 -1.98
CA MET A 558 10.84 -11.70 -0.88
C MET A 558 11.36 -12.21 0.47
N ALA A 559 11.28 -11.39 1.52
CA ALA A 559 11.54 -11.83 2.88
C ALA A 559 10.66 -13.06 3.22
N PRO A 560 11.18 -14.14 3.83
CA PRO A 560 10.44 -15.40 4.01
C PRO A 560 9.09 -15.24 4.72
N VAL A 561 9.04 -14.39 5.76
CA VAL A 561 7.79 -14.09 6.47
C VAL A 561 6.82 -13.33 5.57
N ALA A 562 7.28 -12.33 4.80
CA ALA A 562 6.44 -11.58 3.87
C ALA A 562 5.87 -12.47 2.76
N TYR A 563 6.68 -13.38 2.20
CA TYR A 563 6.22 -14.39 1.23
C TYR A 563 5.14 -15.28 1.85
N SER A 564 5.40 -15.81 3.05
CA SER A 564 4.44 -16.66 3.77
C SER A 564 3.12 -15.96 4.04
N GLU A 565 3.17 -14.68 4.43
CA GLU A 565 1.97 -13.87 4.67
C GLU A 565 1.19 -13.54 3.40
N ALA A 566 1.89 -13.23 2.31
CA ALA A 566 1.26 -13.02 1.02
C ALA A 566 0.55 -14.29 0.54
N CYS A 567 1.23 -15.44 0.60
CA CYS A 567 0.66 -16.74 0.24
C CYS A 567 -0.54 -17.10 1.09
N ARG A 568 -0.49 -16.87 2.42
CA ARG A 568 -1.63 -17.13 3.31
C ARG A 568 -2.83 -16.24 2.98
N ALA A 569 -2.59 -14.97 2.63
CA ALA A 569 -3.65 -14.06 2.20
C ALA A 569 -4.27 -14.46 0.85
N VAL A 570 -3.46 -14.99 -0.08
CA VAL A 570 -3.92 -15.55 -1.36
C VAL A 570 -4.70 -16.84 -1.13
N ASP A 571 -4.19 -17.75 -0.29
CA ASP A 571 -4.86 -19.02 -0.01
C ASP A 571 -6.24 -18.78 0.62
N LEU A 572 -6.38 -17.76 1.49
CA LEU A 572 -7.70 -17.36 1.99
C LEU A 572 -8.66 -17.00 0.83
N LEU A 573 -8.21 -16.25 -0.18
CA LEU A 573 -9.02 -15.92 -1.35
C LEU A 573 -9.37 -17.16 -2.17
N VAL A 574 -8.37 -17.98 -2.48
CA VAL A 574 -8.50 -19.18 -3.32
C VAL A 574 -9.40 -20.20 -2.62
N SER A 575 -9.11 -20.55 -1.37
CA SER A 575 -9.86 -21.53 -0.59
C SER A 575 -11.32 -21.10 -0.34
N ALA A 576 -11.57 -19.82 -0.04
CA ALA A 576 -12.92 -19.33 0.24
C ALA A 576 -13.77 -19.13 -1.03
N SER A 577 -13.12 -18.82 -2.15
CA SER A 577 -13.80 -18.56 -3.43
C SER A 577 -13.86 -19.79 -4.34
N ALA A 578 -13.17 -20.87 -3.97
CA ALA A 578 -13.25 -22.14 -4.66
C ALA A 578 -14.71 -22.62 -4.71
N PHE A 579 -15.13 -23.11 -5.88
CA PHE A 579 -16.50 -23.58 -6.12
C PHE A 579 -16.99 -24.66 -5.14
N ALA A 580 -16.08 -25.34 -4.44
CA ALA A 580 -16.40 -26.28 -3.38
C ALA A 580 -17.34 -25.71 -2.28
N LEU A 581 -17.27 -24.41 -2.02
CA LEU A 581 -18.08 -23.72 -1.00
C LEU A 581 -19.37 -23.06 -1.54
N VAL A 582 -19.53 -22.93 -2.86
CA VAL A 582 -20.68 -22.26 -3.50
C VAL A 582 -21.79 -23.27 -3.79
N GLU A 583 -23.01 -23.09 -3.26
CA GLU A 583 -24.09 -24.09 -3.36
C GLU A 583 -25.02 -23.93 -4.57
N GLU A 584 -24.98 -22.79 -5.28
CA GLU A 584 -26.03 -22.37 -6.24
C GLU A 584 -25.84 -22.87 -7.70
N GLU A 585 -24.87 -23.74 -8.01
CA GLU A 585 -24.60 -24.20 -9.38
C GLU A 585 -25.15 -25.59 -9.74
N ALA A 586 -25.43 -25.80 -11.04
CA ALA A 586 -25.89 -27.06 -11.58
C ALA A 586 -24.91 -28.24 -11.32
N CYS A 587 -25.46 -29.40 -10.95
CA CYS A 587 -24.73 -30.55 -10.40
C CYS A 587 -23.58 -31.09 -11.29
N ALA A 588 -23.78 -31.19 -12.61
CA ALA A 588 -22.80 -31.80 -13.51
C ALA A 588 -21.50 -30.96 -13.65
N GLN A 589 -21.64 -29.64 -13.82
CA GLN A 589 -20.51 -28.72 -13.91
C GLN A 589 -19.79 -28.61 -12.55
N ARG A 590 -20.56 -28.60 -11.46
CA ARG A 590 -20.04 -28.64 -10.09
C ARG A 590 -19.17 -29.89 -9.83
N GLN A 591 -19.63 -31.06 -10.26
CA GLN A 591 -18.93 -32.33 -10.01
C GLN A 591 -17.63 -32.45 -10.81
N GLN A 592 -17.60 -32.01 -12.07
CA GLN A 592 -16.39 -31.92 -12.89
C GLN A 592 -15.35 -30.97 -12.25
N ARG A 593 -15.78 -29.80 -11.79
CA ARG A 593 -14.91 -28.81 -11.12
C ARG A 593 -14.33 -29.33 -9.80
N LEU A 594 -15.15 -29.99 -8.98
CA LEU A 594 -14.67 -30.63 -7.75
C LEU A 594 -13.67 -31.75 -8.01
N ALA A 595 -13.81 -32.51 -9.10
CA ALA A 595 -12.86 -33.54 -9.50
C ALA A 595 -11.50 -32.93 -9.92
N TYR A 596 -11.54 -31.86 -10.70
CA TYR A 596 -10.33 -31.12 -11.08
C TYR A 596 -9.62 -30.52 -9.86
N LEU A 597 -10.32 -29.84 -8.96
CA LEU A 597 -9.72 -29.30 -7.72
C LEU A 597 -9.13 -30.38 -6.82
N SER A 598 -9.72 -31.59 -6.76
CA SER A 598 -9.14 -32.70 -5.99
C SER A 598 -7.84 -33.26 -6.60
N SER A 599 -7.57 -32.98 -7.88
CA SER A 599 -6.33 -33.40 -8.55
C SER A 599 -5.16 -32.43 -8.31
N LEU A 600 -5.44 -31.17 -7.95
CA LEU A 600 -4.42 -30.17 -7.66
C LEU A 600 -3.68 -30.51 -6.36
N GLU A 601 -2.37 -30.28 -6.33
CA GLU A 601 -1.55 -30.45 -5.13
C GLU A 601 -2.09 -29.62 -3.95
N THR A 602 -2.04 -30.22 -2.76
CA THR A 602 -2.61 -29.60 -1.55
C THR A 602 -1.56 -28.78 -0.80
N GLY A 603 -1.82 -27.49 -0.61
CA GLY A 603 -0.95 -26.59 0.12
C GLY A 603 -1.00 -26.72 1.65
N PRO A 604 -0.17 -25.93 2.37
CA PRO A 604 -0.05 -25.90 3.84
C PRO A 604 -1.37 -25.83 4.63
N MET A 605 -2.41 -25.18 4.12
CA MET A 605 -3.71 -25.09 4.79
C MET A 605 -4.40 -26.45 4.97
N VAL A 606 -4.23 -27.39 4.04
CA VAL A 606 -4.71 -28.78 4.23
C VAL A 606 -3.98 -29.47 5.38
N GLY A 607 -2.68 -29.23 5.51
CA GLY A 607 -1.88 -29.69 6.65
C GLY A 607 -2.38 -29.11 7.97
N MET A 608 -2.73 -27.82 7.98
CA MET A 608 -3.31 -27.16 9.15
C MET A 608 -4.65 -27.78 9.55
N ARG A 609 -5.58 -27.94 8.60
CA ARG A 609 -6.87 -28.61 8.84
C ARG A 609 -6.67 -30.01 9.42
N ARG A 610 -5.74 -30.80 8.85
CA ARG A 610 -5.39 -32.14 9.34
C ARG A 610 -4.92 -32.11 10.80
N ALA A 611 -4.00 -31.20 11.15
CA ALA A 611 -3.46 -31.06 12.50
C ALA A 611 -4.56 -30.68 13.53
N VAL A 612 -5.44 -29.74 13.16
CA VAL A 612 -6.57 -29.35 14.02
C VAL A 612 -7.56 -30.50 14.21
N LEU A 613 -7.96 -31.16 13.12
CA LEU A 613 -8.90 -32.28 13.17
C LEU A 613 -8.35 -33.45 14.00
N ALA A 614 -7.03 -33.69 13.96
CA ALA A 614 -6.38 -34.70 14.79
C ALA A 614 -6.57 -34.43 16.30
N GLN A 615 -6.57 -33.16 16.70
CA GLN A 615 -6.81 -32.78 18.09
C GLN A 615 -8.29 -32.79 18.45
N VAL A 616 -9.15 -32.23 17.58
CA VAL A 616 -10.61 -32.17 17.79
C VAL A 616 -11.19 -33.56 17.96
N PHE A 617 -10.77 -34.50 17.11
CA PHE A 617 -11.28 -35.87 17.08
C PHE A 617 -10.33 -36.89 17.71
N ALA A 618 -9.39 -36.46 18.57
CA ALA A 618 -8.35 -37.33 19.14
C ALA A 618 -8.94 -38.58 19.81
N GLN A 619 -10.05 -38.43 20.55
CA GLN A 619 -10.74 -39.55 21.20
C GLN A 619 -11.36 -40.52 20.18
N GLN A 620 -11.98 -40.01 19.11
CA GLN A 620 -12.64 -40.79 18.07
C GLN A 620 -11.61 -41.54 17.22
N ILE A 621 -10.48 -40.88 16.90
CA ILE A 621 -9.35 -41.47 16.19
C ILE A 621 -8.70 -42.56 17.04
N GLY A 622 -8.43 -42.29 18.33
CA GLY A 622 -7.88 -43.28 19.26
C GLY A 622 -8.80 -44.49 19.47
N ALA A 623 -10.12 -44.30 19.33
CA ALA A 623 -11.12 -45.37 19.35
C ALA A 623 -11.32 -46.08 18.00
N GLY A 624 -10.55 -45.74 16.95
CA GLY A 624 -10.63 -46.35 15.63
C GLY A 624 -11.89 -46.01 14.82
N ARG A 625 -12.69 -45.01 15.25
CA ARG A 625 -13.92 -44.60 14.54
C ARG A 625 -13.65 -43.62 13.39
N MET A 626 -12.46 -43.03 13.39
CA MET A 626 -12.00 -42.10 12.37
C MET A 626 -10.52 -42.33 12.07
N ALA A 627 -10.08 -42.00 10.86
CA ALA A 627 -8.67 -41.98 10.50
C ALA A 627 -8.35 -40.72 9.71
N LEU A 628 -7.17 -40.14 9.92
CA LEU A 628 -6.67 -39.00 9.13
C LEU A 628 -5.62 -39.50 8.15
N GLU A 629 -5.92 -39.34 6.87
CA GLU A 629 -4.99 -39.60 5.78
C GLU A 629 -4.36 -38.28 5.29
N ALA A 630 -3.54 -38.36 4.23
CA ALA A 630 -2.88 -37.19 3.66
C ALA A 630 -3.87 -36.11 3.19
N ARG A 631 -4.95 -36.53 2.51
CA ARG A 631 -5.95 -35.65 1.88
C ARG A 631 -7.37 -35.86 2.41
N HIS A 632 -7.59 -36.83 3.29
CA HIS A 632 -8.93 -37.22 3.72
C HIS A 632 -9.05 -37.36 5.23
N LEU A 633 -10.21 -36.99 5.75
CA LEU A 633 -10.71 -37.47 7.04
C LEU A 633 -11.68 -38.62 6.77
N MET A 634 -11.33 -39.81 7.24
CA MET A 634 -12.12 -41.03 7.13
C MET A 634 -13.08 -41.13 8.32
N VAL A 635 -14.36 -41.40 8.04
CA VAL A 635 -15.42 -41.66 9.03
C VAL A 635 -16.17 -42.92 8.59
N GLY A 636 -15.78 -44.07 9.13
CA GLY A 636 -16.23 -45.37 8.61
C GLY A 636 -15.82 -45.56 7.14
N ARG A 637 -16.80 -45.75 6.25
CA ARG A 637 -16.60 -45.87 4.78
C ARG A 637 -16.64 -44.54 4.04
N HIS A 638 -16.88 -43.44 4.74
CA HIS A 638 -16.91 -42.11 4.16
C HIS A 638 -15.52 -41.48 4.20
N ALA A 639 -15.14 -40.81 3.11
CA ALA A 639 -13.94 -39.98 3.03
C ALA A 639 -14.34 -38.52 2.77
N ILE A 640 -13.90 -37.61 3.64
CA ILE A 640 -14.09 -36.16 3.49
C ILE A 640 -12.77 -35.55 3.00
N HIS A 641 -12.75 -34.99 1.78
CA HIS A 641 -11.56 -34.37 1.20
C HIS A 641 -11.20 -33.04 1.90
N LEU A 642 -9.98 -32.91 2.41
CA LEU A 642 -9.57 -31.80 3.27
C LEU A 642 -9.40 -30.45 2.53
N ALA A 643 -9.25 -30.46 1.21
CA ALA A 643 -9.13 -29.23 0.40
C ALA A 643 -10.46 -28.73 -0.16
N THR A 644 -11.49 -29.60 -0.25
CA THR A 644 -12.75 -29.28 -0.94
C THR A 644 -13.99 -29.57 -0.09
N GLY A 645 -13.85 -30.26 1.05
CA GLY A 645 -14.98 -30.72 1.86
C GLY A 645 -15.89 -31.72 1.16
N ARG A 646 -15.50 -32.23 -0.02
CA ARG A 646 -16.27 -33.23 -0.77
C ARG A 646 -16.32 -34.52 0.02
N VAL A 647 -17.52 -35.08 0.17
CA VAL A 647 -17.72 -36.39 0.78
C VAL A 647 -17.85 -37.45 -0.30
N THR A 648 -17.16 -38.57 -0.10
CA THR A 648 -17.33 -39.78 -0.89
C THR A 648 -17.65 -40.96 0.00
N LEU A 649 -18.46 -41.89 -0.50
CA LEU A 649 -18.71 -43.20 0.10
C LEU A 649 -18.15 -44.24 -0.87
N ASP A 650 -17.12 -44.98 -0.44
CA ASP A 650 -16.41 -45.95 -1.28
C ASP A 650 -15.97 -45.39 -2.65
N GLY A 651 -15.58 -44.11 -2.68
CA GLY A 651 -15.13 -43.41 -3.90
C GLY A 651 -16.23 -42.73 -4.72
N ALA A 652 -17.52 -43.02 -4.49
CA ALA A 652 -18.62 -42.33 -5.13
C ALA A 652 -18.97 -41.04 -4.38
N ALA A 653 -19.21 -39.92 -5.09
CA ALA A 653 -19.62 -38.67 -4.45
C ALA A 653 -21.00 -38.82 -3.81
N VAL A 654 -21.15 -38.37 -2.57
CA VAL A 654 -22.42 -38.37 -1.85
C VAL A 654 -22.71 -37.00 -1.27
N ALA A 655 -23.97 -36.59 -1.31
CA ALA A 655 -24.44 -35.41 -0.60
C ALA A 655 -24.76 -35.79 0.85
N VAL A 656 -24.24 -35.02 1.81
CA VAL A 656 -24.57 -35.15 3.23
C VAL A 656 -25.26 -33.85 3.62
N ASP A 657 -26.51 -33.93 4.06
CA ASP A 657 -27.26 -32.77 4.53
C ASP A 657 -26.66 -32.28 5.84
N VAL A 658 -25.94 -31.16 5.79
CA VAL A 658 -25.43 -30.49 7.00
C VAL A 658 -26.48 -29.52 7.50
N PRO A 659 -26.93 -29.58 8.77
CA PRO A 659 -27.70 -28.50 9.33
C PRO A 659 -26.83 -27.25 9.27
N GLY A 660 -27.39 -26.15 8.78
CA GLY A 660 -26.63 -24.91 8.53
C GLY A 660 -25.79 -24.46 9.74
N PRO A 661 -24.84 -23.53 9.53
CA PRO A 661 -23.76 -23.17 10.48
C PRO A 661 -24.21 -22.79 11.91
N ALA A 662 -25.50 -22.53 12.13
CA ALA A 662 -26.08 -22.29 13.45
C ALA A 662 -26.37 -23.57 14.28
N LYS A 663 -26.44 -24.76 13.66
CA LYS A 663 -26.90 -26.02 14.28
C LYS A 663 -25.87 -27.17 14.28
N ALA A 664 -24.78 -27.08 13.51
CA ALA A 664 -23.61 -27.93 13.73
C ALA A 664 -22.96 -27.52 15.07
N GLY A 665 -22.57 -28.48 15.91
CA GLY A 665 -21.89 -28.17 17.18
C GLY A 665 -20.61 -27.38 16.87
N LYS A 666 -20.62 -26.07 17.12
CA LYS A 666 -19.51 -25.18 16.77
C LYS A 666 -18.21 -25.71 17.37
N LEU A 667 -17.12 -25.65 16.60
CA LEU A 667 -15.74 -25.74 17.12
C LEU A 667 -15.51 -24.76 18.29
N GLY A 668 -16.36 -23.73 18.43
CA GLY A 668 -16.33 -22.70 19.47
C GLY A 668 -16.29 -23.16 20.94
N ALA A 669 -16.45 -24.45 21.25
CA ALA A 669 -16.14 -24.99 22.59
C ALA A 669 -14.63 -25.12 22.87
N VAL A 670 -13.78 -24.99 21.84
CA VAL A 670 -12.32 -25.19 21.89
C VAL A 670 -11.60 -23.85 21.59
N PRO A 671 -11.39 -22.98 22.59
CA PRO A 671 -11.01 -21.58 22.37
C PRO A 671 -9.64 -21.36 21.70
N TRP A 672 -8.76 -22.37 21.63
CA TRP A 672 -7.41 -22.28 21.08
C TRP A 672 -7.28 -22.70 19.59
N LEU A 673 -8.38 -23.11 18.94
CA LEU A 673 -8.38 -23.53 17.54
C LEU A 673 -8.64 -22.37 16.55
N PRO A 674 -8.23 -22.50 15.27
CA PRO A 674 -8.48 -21.49 14.24
C PRO A 674 -9.95 -21.48 13.77
N HIS A 675 -10.80 -20.67 14.42
CA HIS A 675 -12.24 -20.60 14.14
C HIS A 675 -12.63 -19.78 12.90
N ASP A 676 -11.68 -19.10 12.29
CA ASP A 676 -11.85 -18.19 11.15
C ASP A 676 -11.72 -18.88 9.79
N GLU A 677 -11.57 -20.20 9.75
CA GLU A 677 -11.48 -21.00 8.52
C GLU A 677 -12.79 -21.78 8.26
N ALA A 678 -13.57 -21.30 7.29
CA ALA A 678 -14.93 -21.78 7.05
C ALA A 678 -15.00 -23.24 6.56
N LEU A 679 -14.01 -23.71 5.80
CA LEU A 679 -14.03 -25.08 5.28
C LEU A 679 -13.72 -26.10 6.40
N LEU A 680 -12.84 -25.78 7.34
CA LEU A 680 -12.58 -26.58 8.54
C LEU A 680 -13.84 -26.74 9.38
N GLU A 681 -14.58 -25.66 9.61
CA GLU A 681 -15.86 -25.71 10.33
C GLU A 681 -16.86 -26.61 9.59
N LYS A 682 -16.95 -26.50 8.26
CA LYS A 682 -17.77 -27.39 7.42
C LYS A 682 -17.34 -28.85 7.52
N ILE A 683 -16.04 -29.15 7.41
CA ILE A 683 -15.49 -30.51 7.51
C ILE A 683 -15.76 -31.11 8.89
N ALA A 684 -15.54 -30.34 9.97
CA ALA A 684 -15.83 -30.79 11.33
C ALA A 684 -17.33 -31.06 11.54
N GLY A 685 -18.20 -30.22 10.96
CA GLY A 685 -19.65 -30.43 10.96
C GLY A 685 -20.07 -31.71 10.23
N LEU A 686 -19.55 -31.92 9.01
CA LEU A 686 -19.77 -33.13 8.21
C LEU A 686 -19.33 -34.39 8.97
N ALA A 687 -18.11 -34.37 9.53
CA ALA A 687 -17.57 -35.47 10.31
C ALA A 687 -18.44 -35.78 11.54
N GLY A 688 -18.89 -34.75 12.26
CA GLY A 688 -19.75 -34.90 13.42
C GLY A 688 -21.13 -35.50 13.09
N GLN A 689 -21.64 -35.29 11.88
CA GLN A 689 -22.88 -35.95 11.43
C GLN A 689 -22.68 -37.40 11.01
N LEU A 690 -21.61 -37.65 10.24
CA LEU A 690 -21.26 -39.01 9.80
C LEU A 690 -20.88 -39.93 10.96
N LEU A 691 -20.55 -39.37 12.14
CA LEU A 691 -20.38 -40.11 13.39
C LEU A 691 -21.68 -40.46 14.11
N LYS A 692 -22.80 -39.81 13.77
CA LYS A 692 -24.12 -40.03 14.40
C LYS A 692 -24.98 -41.00 13.60
N GLY A 693 -24.78 -41.08 12.29
CA GLY A 693 -25.33 -42.12 11.42
C GLY A 693 -24.42 -43.34 11.42
#